data_AF-A0A4Y3WIT8-F1
#
_entry.id   AF-A0A4Y3WIT8-F1
#
_cell.length_a   1.000
_cell.length_b   1.000
_cell.length_c   1.000
_cell.angle_alpha   90.00
_cell.angle_beta   90.00
_cell.angle_gamma   90.00
#
_symmetry.space_group_name_H-M   'P 1'
#
loop_
_entity.id
_entity.type
_entity.pdbx_description
1 polymer ?
#
loop_
_entity_poly.entity_id
_entity_poly.type
_entity_poly.pdbx_seq_one_letter_code
_entity_poly.pdbx_strand_id
1 'polypeptide(L)'
;MGPAAVLPGMRGLLRSVRVPEFAGTVFHEVEARSALNRVPGTSPVPFRWTVNPYRGCSHACVYCLAGPTRVLMADGSTRPIAELRVGDAVVGTERAGGRRRYVRTTVLAHWSTVRPAVRLRLTGGTEIVTSGEHRFLTGSGWRHVTGGWCRSGRRPRLRVGGTVLGPGPFAAQQAGPPTPGYRRGYLAGLVRADGPTPAEPDRCFPSVHLELEALGRAHHYLAELGRAPRTREPVAVGAVVDGRIAPPPRRAAGAGIAPVAEVARWPRDAGADWCAGFLAGVVDARGSVSCGELRVRHSDEEVVGRVAGALHRLGLGFAMESAERGERVVRLTGGPAALARFLQLTGPAVGRRRDLSGGPVGVAAEVVAIEPTGRTEPMFDITTGTGDFVAEGVVSHNCFARGTHTYLDLDAGADFDSQIVVKVNVGRVLDRELRRPRWAREPVAMGTNTDPYQRAEGRYRLMPGIIDALARSGTPLSLLTKGTVLARDLPRLAAAARDVPVGLGVSVALLDRAVQAGLEPGTPSPRARLDLVRRITDAGLACGVMVAPVLPLLTDSDDALDALFGRIRAAGATGVSVLALHLRPGAREWFLAWLSREHPGLVEPYARLYRRGSYVDAAYRRGLAARVAPLLRRHGLTASTGVVRAGPDPSELARSAVHAPEAEQLSLL
;
A
#
# COMPACT_ATOMS: atom_id res chain seq x y z
N MET A 1 18.28 -21.18 5.00
CA MET A 1 18.71 -20.46 3.78
C MET A 1 17.72 -20.79 2.69
N GLY A 2 16.95 -19.81 2.21
CA GLY A 2 16.09 -19.94 1.03
C GLY A 2 16.43 -18.81 0.05
N PRO A 3 16.31 -19.01 -1.27
CA PRO A 3 16.73 -18.04 -2.27
C PRO A 3 15.97 -16.72 -2.10
N ALA A 4 16.71 -15.63 -2.03
CA ALA A 4 16.17 -14.28 -1.86
C ALA A 4 15.24 -13.94 -3.03
N ALA A 5 14.02 -13.50 -2.75
CA ALA A 5 13.21 -12.80 -3.72
C ALA A 5 13.92 -11.49 -4.06
N VAL A 6 14.69 -11.50 -5.13
CA VAL A 6 15.26 -10.33 -5.80
C VAL A 6 14.09 -9.49 -6.31
N LEU A 7 14.02 -8.21 -5.94
CA LEU A 7 13.05 -7.27 -6.51
C LEU A 7 13.20 -7.26 -8.05
N PRO A 8 12.18 -7.67 -8.82
CA PRO A 8 12.27 -7.61 -10.28
C PRO A 8 12.40 -6.16 -10.73
N GLY A 9 13.33 -5.86 -11.66
CA GLY A 9 13.42 -4.54 -12.32
C GLY A 9 14.49 -3.56 -11.81
N MET A 10 15.11 -3.79 -10.63
CA MET A 10 16.12 -2.87 -10.11
C MET A 10 17.46 -3.00 -10.85
N ARG A 11 17.66 -2.16 -11.89
CA ARG A 11 18.91 -2.12 -12.67
C ARG A 11 20.12 -1.87 -11.75
N GLY A 12 21.10 -2.76 -11.81
CA GLY A 12 22.34 -2.68 -11.02
C GLY A 12 22.23 -3.29 -9.61
N LEU A 13 21.13 -3.96 -9.26
CA LEU A 13 21.03 -4.70 -7.99
C LEU A 13 22.08 -5.80 -7.90
N LEU A 14 22.91 -5.74 -6.87
CA LEU A 14 23.91 -6.77 -6.54
C LEU A 14 23.31 -7.81 -5.59
N ARG A 15 22.73 -7.34 -4.48
CA ARG A 15 22.14 -8.21 -3.45
C ARG A 15 21.23 -7.45 -2.49
N SER A 16 20.34 -8.18 -1.82
CA SER A 16 19.52 -7.69 -0.72
C SER A 16 20.01 -8.26 0.61
N VAL A 17 20.36 -7.41 1.57
CA VAL A 17 20.98 -7.80 2.84
C VAL A 17 20.05 -7.48 4.00
N ARG A 18 19.77 -8.47 4.84
CA ARG A 18 19.10 -8.30 6.14
C ARG A 18 20.16 -8.41 7.23
N VAL A 19 20.19 -7.45 8.15
CA VAL A 19 21.19 -7.40 9.21
C VAL A 19 20.50 -7.41 10.57
N PRO A 20 20.91 -8.26 11.53
CA PRO A 20 20.26 -8.37 12.83
C PRO A 20 20.18 -7.03 13.58
N GLU A 21 21.18 -6.16 13.43
CA GLU A 21 21.26 -4.85 14.09
C GLU A 21 20.25 -3.83 13.55
N PHE A 22 19.64 -4.11 12.40
CA PHE A 22 18.57 -3.32 11.79
C PHE A 22 17.34 -4.21 11.56
N ALA A 23 16.88 -4.85 12.64
CA ALA A 23 15.70 -5.70 12.62
C ALA A 23 14.50 -4.97 11.98
N GLY A 24 13.92 -5.60 10.96
CA GLY A 24 12.84 -5.00 10.17
C GLY A 24 13.29 -4.09 9.03
N THR A 25 14.59 -3.99 8.72
CA THR A 25 15.14 -3.30 7.55
C THR A 25 15.96 -4.26 6.67
N VAL A 26 15.83 -4.10 5.36
CA VAL A 26 16.54 -4.78 4.28
C VAL A 26 17.29 -3.70 3.49
N PHE A 27 18.53 -3.98 3.13
CA PHE A 27 19.36 -3.09 2.34
C PHE A 27 19.50 -3.67 0.93
N HIS A 28 19.15 -2.90 -0.09
CA HIS A 28 19.39 -3.28 -1.49
C HIS A 28 20.69 -2.65 -1.97
N GLU A 29 21.74 -3.44 -2.03
CA GLU A 29 23.04 -2.99 -2.52
C GLU A 29 23.00 -2.94 -4.05
N VAL A 30 23.24 -1.76 -4.62
CA VAL A 30 23.19 -1.52 -6.07
C VAL A 30 24.47 -0.86 -6.57
N GLU A 31 24.81 -1.13 -7.82
CA GLU A 31 25.77 -0.33 -8.59
C GLU A 31 25.06 0.83 -9.28
N ALA A 32 25.39 2.04 -8.86
CA ALA A 32 24.97 3.25 -9.53
C ALA A 32 25.75 3.44 -10.85
N ARG A 33 25.07 3.97 -11.88
CA ARG A 33 25.73 4.43 -13.12
C ARG A 33 26.25 5.86 -13.02
N SER A 34 25.51 6.69 -12.27
CA SER A 34 25.83 8.08 -11.98
C SER A 34 25.70 8.35 -10.48
N ALA A 35 26.58 9.21 -9.96
CA ALA A 35 26.55 9.67 -8.57
C ALA A 35 26.00 11.10 -8.47
N LEU A 36 26.33 11.97 -9.43
CA LEU A 36 25.91 13.37 -9.46
C LEU A 36 24.48 13.53 -9.98
N ASN A 37 23.64 14.20 -9.21
CA ASN A 37 22.25 14.50 -9.56
C ASN A 37 22.08 16.01 -9.72
N ARG A 38 21.60 16.45 -10.90
CA ARG A 38 21.39 17.87 -11.18
C ARG A 38 20.12 18.37 -10.51
N VAL A 39 20.22 19.51 -9.85
CA VAL A 39 19.06 20.23 -9.29
C VAL A 39 18.40 21.04 -10.42
N PRO A 40 17.06 21.01 -10.58
CA PRO A 40 16.37 21.84 -11.56
C PRO A 40 16.67 23.32 -11.36
N GLY A 41 16.83 24.06 -12.47
CA GLY A 41 17.19 25.49 -12.42
C GLY A 41 16.11 26.39 -11.79
N THR A 42 14.90 25.88 -11.61
CA THR A 42 13.78 26.56 -10.92
C THR A 42 13.82 26.37 -9.41
N SER A 43 14.74 25.56 -8.87
CA SER A 43 14.85 25.32 -7.44
C SER A 43 15.51 26.51 -6.73
N PRO A 44 14.98 26.98 -5.60
CA PRO A 44 15.50 28.15 -4.88
C PRO A 44 16.76 27.86 -4.04
N VAL A 45 17.38 26.69 -4.20
CA VAL A 45 18.55 26.26 -3.42
C VAL A 45 19.85 26.74 -4.06
N PRO A 46 20.90 27.09 -3.28
CA PRO A 46 22.10 27.75 -3.80
C PRO A 46 23.12 26.78 -4.44
N PHE A 47 22.72 25.55 -4.75
CA PHE A 47 23.58 24.51 -5.30
C PHE A 47 22.92 23.82 -6.50
N ARG A 48 23.75 23.40 -7.46
CA ARG A 48 23.30 22.82 -8.74
C ARG A 48 23.40 21.30 -8.80
N TRP A 49 24.14 20.70 -7.87
CA TRP A 49 24.41 19.26 -7.86
C TRP A 49 24.23 18.67 -6.47
N THR A 50 23.78 17.41 -6.43
CA THR A 50 23.66 16.64 -5.20
C THR A 50 24.17 15.22 -5.35
N VAL A 51 24.63 14.63 -4.23
CA VAL A 51 24.97 13.21 -4.15
C VAL A 51 24.11 12.56 -3.06
N ASN A 52 23.46 11.46 -3.39
CA ASN A 52 22.62 10.70 -2.47
C ASN A 52 23.07 9.24 -2.45
N PRO A 53 23.82 8.79 -1.41
CA PRO A 53 24.29 7.41 -1.29
C PRO A 53 23.17 6.42 -0.94
N TYR A 54 22.10 6.92 -0.32
CA TYR A 54 20.95 6.15 0.15
C TYR A 54 19.61 6.63 -0.44
N ARG A 55 18.64 5.73 -0.58
CA ARG A 55 17.23 6.03 -0.89
C ARG A 55 16.33 5.24 0.09
N GLY A 56 15.40 5.91 0.78
CA GLY A 56 14.62 5.41 1.95
C GLY A 56 14.98 6.11 3.28
N CYS A 57 14.12 6.05 4.31
CA CYS A 57 14.26 6.59 5.68
C CYS A 57 13.46 5.76 6.71
N SER A 58 14.02 5.35 7.87
CA SER A 58 13.47 4.31 8.77
C SER A 58 12.41 4.70 9.85
N HIS A 59 11.28 5.42 9.58
CA HIS A 59 10.44 6.09 10.62
C HIS A 59 8.85 5.92 10.70
N ALA A 60 8.14 4.96 10.04
CA ALA A 60 6.88 4.16 10.39
C ALA A 60 5.38 4.43 9.88
N CYS A 61 4.59 3.33 9.57
CA CYS A 61 3.19 3.19 9.01
C CYS A 61 2.07 2.58 9.96
N VAL A 62 0.73 2.80 9.78
CA VAL A 62 -0.33 2.59 10.84
C VAL A 62 -1.67 1.77 10.62
N TYR A 63 -2.07 1.27 9.44
CA TYR A 63 -3.45 0.70 9.23
C TYR A 63 -3.50 -0.84 9.00
N CYS A 64 -3.48 -1.66 10.04
CA CYS A 64 -3.22 -3.11 9.87
C CYS A 64 -4.33 -4.03 10.42
N LEU A 65 -4.49 -5.22 9.84
CA LEU A 65 -5.41 -6.32 10.18
C LEU A 65 -4.62 -7.58 10.60
N ALA A 66 -5.17 -8.46 11.43
CA ALA A 66 -4.49 -9.69 11.81
C ALA A 66 -4.32 -10.65 10.61
N GLY A 67 -3.25 -11.44 10.61
CA GLY A 67 -2.91 -12.31 9.47
C GLY A 67 -4.01 -13.24 8.96
N PRO A 68 -4.82 -13.87 9.84
CA PRO A 68 -5.93 -14.73 9.43
C PRO A 68 -7.12 -14.01 8.77
N THR A 69 -7.20 -12.67 8.84
CA THR A 69 -8.33 -11.91 8.29
C THR A 69 -8.48 -12.16 6.80
N ARG A 70 -9.62 -12.69 6.37
CA ARG A 70 -9.87 -13.07 4.98
C ARG A 70 -10.19 -11.84 4.13
N VAL A 71 -9.63 -11.79 2.92
CA VAL A 71 -9.88 -10.79 1.90
C VAL A 71 -10.67 -11.41 0.75
N LEU A 72 -11.64 -10.67 0.22
CA LEU A 72 -12.42 -11.10 -0.95
C LEU A 72 -11.60 -10.95 -2.22
N MET A 73 -11.32 -12.08 -2.86
CA MET A 73 -10.62 -12.14 -4.13
C MET A 73 -11.56 -11.74 -5.27
N ALA A 74 -11.01 -11.23 -6.36
CA ALA A 74 -11.79 -10.79 -7.52
C ALA A 74 -12.52 -11.94 -8.25
N ASP A 75 -12.23 -13.18 -7.88
CA ASP A 75 -12.86 -14.39 -8.41
C ASP A 75 -13.93 -14.98 -7.47
N GLY A 76 -14.33 -14.21 -6.44
CA GLY A 76 -15.34 -14.58 -5.45
C GLY A 76 -14.86 -15.47 -4.31
N SER A 77 -13.62 -15.99 -4.39
CA SER A 77 -13.01 -16.75 -3.30
C SER A 77 -12.50 -15.82 -2.18
N THR A 78 -12.05 -16.40 -1.08
CA THR A 78 -11.43 -15.65 0.03
C THR A 78 -10.06 -16.20 0.38
N ARG A 79 -9.13 -15.33 0.75
CA ARG A 79 -7.78 -15.71 1.19
C ARG A 79 -7.36 -14.91 2.43
N PRO A 80 -6.65 -15.50 3.41
CA PRO A 80 -6.07 -14.75 4.52
C PRO A 80 -5.17 -13.61 4.03
N ILE A 81 -5.25 -12.44 4.66
CA ILE A 81 -4.48 -11.26 4.26
C ILE A 81 -2.97 -11.53 4.29
N ALA A 82 -2.50 -12.32 5.27
CA ALA A 82 -1.09 -12.72 5.38
C ALA A 82 -0.59 -13.58 4.21
N GLU A 83 -1.49 -14.19 3.45
CA GLU A 83 -1.16 -15.06 2.31
C GLU A 83 -1.28 -14.34 0.95
N LEU A 84 -1.74 -13.09 0.94
CA LEU A 84 -1.83 -12.29 -0.28
C LEU A 84 -0.45 -11.93 -0.81
N ARG A 85 -0.38 -11.74 -2.13
CA ARG A 85 0.82 -11.36 -2.86
C ARG A 85 0.54 -10.16 -3.74
N VAL A 86 1.58 -9.36 -4.01
CA VAL A 86 1.52 -8.31 -5.03
C VAL A 86 1.15 -8.95 -6.37
N GLY A 87 0.20 -8.33 -7.08
CA GLY A 87 -0.38 -8.86 -8.31
C GLY A 87 -1.66 -9.69 -8.11
N ASP A 88 -1.99 -10.12 -6.87
CA ASP A 88 -3.27 -10.77 -6.60
C ASP A 88 -4.43 -9.81 -6.93
N ALA A 89 -5.47 -10.34 -7.56
CA ALA A 89 -6.68 -9.57 -7.84
C ALA A 89 -7.70 -9.71 -6.72
N VAL A 90 -8.10 -8.58 -6.15
CA VAL A 90 -9.05 -8.48 -5.03
C VAL A 90 -10.21 -7.57 -5.39
N VAL A 91 -11.25 -7.59 -4.56
CA VAL A 91 -12.39 -6.69 -4.70
C VAL A 91 -12.13 -5.40 -3.93
N GLY A 92 -12.12 -4.28 -4.65
CA GLY A 92 -12.12 -2.93 -4.11
C GLY A 92 -13.41 -2.21 -4.48
N THR A 93 -13.45 -0.89 -4.29
CA THR A 93 -14.63 -0.09 -4.59
C THR A 93 -14.28 1.27 -5.20
N GLU A 94 -15.15 1.78 -6.08
CA GLU A 94 -14.98 3.07 -6.74
C GLU A 94 -16.27 3.90 -6.62
N ARG A 95 -16.14 5.23 -6.62
CA ARG A 95 -17.27 6.15 -6.68
C ARG A 95 -17.51 6.60 -8.12
N ALA A 96 -18.67 6.23 -8.68
CA ALA A 96 -19.12 6.67 -10.00
C ALA A 96 -20.57 7.19 -9.89
N GLY A 97 -20.82 8.42 -10.37
CA GLY A 97 -22.16 9.01 -10.38
C GLY A 97 -22.83 9.14 -9.01
N GLY A 98 -22.06 9.48 -7.97
CA GLY A 98 -22.58 9.65 -6.59
C GLY A 98 -22.84 8.36 -5.81
N ARG A 99 -22.71 7.18 -6.44
CA ARG A 99 -22.85 5.87 -5.78
C ARG A 99 -21.53 5.11 -5.80
N ARG A 100 -21.30 4.29 -4.77
CA ARG A 100 -20.11 3.43 -4.70
C ARG A 100 -20.44 2.04 -5.26
N ARG A 101 -19.55 1.51 -6.08
CA ARG A 101 -19.69 0.19 -6.72
C ARG A 101 -18.45 -0.66 -6.47
N TYR A 102 -18.61 -1.98 -6.46
CA TYR A 102 -17.47 -2.89 -6.45
C TYR A 102 -16.73 -2.83 -7.77
N VAL A 103 -15.41 -2.95 -7.70
CA VAL A 103 -14.55 -3.07 -8.87
C VAL A 103 -13.43 -4.06 -8.57
N ARG A 104 -12.96 -4.73 -9.61
CA ARG A 104 -11.71 -5.48 -9.54
C ARG A 104 -10.55 -4.52 -9.37
N THR A 105 -9.64 -4.84 -8.45
CA THR A 105 -8.39 -4.11 -8.27
C THR A 105 -7.25 -5.09 -7.97
N THR A 106 -6.02 -4.60 -8.07
CA THR A 106 -4.83 -5.42 -7.86
C THR A 106 -4.17 -5.02 -6.55
N VAL A 107 -3.67 -6.01 -5.80
CA VAL A 107 -2.77 -5.78 -4.67
C VAL A 107 -1.46 -5.22 -5.21
N LEU A 108 -1.18 -3.96 -4.89
CA LEU A 108 0.02 -3.23 -5.27
C LEU A 108 1.15 -3.41 -4.27
N ALA A 109 0.81 -3.68 -3.01
CA ALA A 109 1.76 -3.89 -1.94
C ALA A 109 1.16 -4.75 -0.83
N HIS A 110 2.00 -5.47 -0.09
CA HIS A 110 1.62 -6.29 1.06
C HIS A 110 2.77 -6.30 2.08
N TRP A 111 2.49 -6.03 3.35
CA TRP A 111 3.51 -5.99 4.39
C TRP A 111 2.94 -6.35 5.76
N SER A 112 3.83 -6.61 6.72
CA SER A 112 3.49 -6.89 8.12
C SER A 112 4.13 -5.91 9.09
N THR A 113 3.49 -5.68 10.24
CA THR A 113 3.99 -4.90 11.38
C THR A 113 3.48 -5.49 12.69
N VAL A 114 4.10 -5.21 13.83
CA VAL A 114 3.60 -5.65 15.14
C VAL A 114 2.89 -4.49 15.82
N ARG A 115 1.63 -4.68 16.19
CA ARG A 115 0.78 -3.62 16.75
C ARG A 115 -0.11 -4.13 17.89
N PRO A 116 -0.51 -3.25 18.83
CA PRO A 116 -1.59 -3.55 19.77
C PRO A 116 -2.88 -3.89 19.03
N ALA A 117 -3.48 -5.03 19.39
CA ALA A 117 -4.64 -5.58 18.73
C ALA A 117 -5.95 -5.17 19.40
N VAL A 118 -6.92 -4.82 18.57
CA VAL A 118 -8.29 -4.50 18.90
C VAL A 118 -9.19 -5.49 18.15
N ARG A 119 -10.09 -6.13 18.88
CA ARG A 119 -11.08 -7.06 18.38
C ARG A 119 -12.37 -6.30 18.08
N LEU A 120 -12.83 -6.41 16.85
CA LEU A 120 -14.10 -5.88 16.36
C LEU A 120 -15.06 -7.05 16.15
N ARG A 121 -16.24 -7.02 16.76
CA ARG A 121 -17.32 -7.99 16.52
C ARG A 121 -18.46 -7.32 15.78
N LEU A 122 -18.97 -7.98 14.75
CA LEU A 122 -20.06 -7.51 13.92
C LEU A 122 -21.28 -8.46 14.04
N THR A 123 -22.45 -7.97 13.64
CA THR A 123 -23.65 -8.81 13.55
C THR A 123 -23.42 -9.97 12.56
N GLY A 124 -24.07 -11.11 12.81
CA GLY A 124 -23.81 -12.34 12.07
C GLY A 124 -22.54 -13.10 12.52
N GLY A 125 -21.93 -12.70 13.64
CA GLY A 125 -20.84 -13.44 14.30
C GLY A 125 -19.45 -13.22 13.70
N THR A 126 -19.30 -12.25 12.79
CA THR A 126 -17.98 -11.93 12.20
C THR A 126 -17.09 -11.23 13.22
N GLU A 127 -15.87 -11.74 13.37
CA GLU A 127 -14.84 -11.16 14.24
C GLU A 127 -13.62 -10.74 13.41
N ILE A 128 -13.16 -9.52 13.60
CA ILE A 128 -11.99 -8.95 12.91
C ILE A 128 -11.01 -8.44 13.96
N VAL A 129 -9.77 -8.90 13.90
CA VAL A 129 -8.69 -8.38 14.74
C VAL A 129 -7.87 -7.39 13.94
N THR A 130 -7.61 -6.22 14.51
CA THR A 130 -7.12 -5.06 13.80
C THR A 130 -6.33 -4.13 14.70
N SER A 131 -5.49 -3.28 14.11
CA SER A 131 -4.92 -2.12 14.79
C SER A 131 -6.03 -1.11 15.12
N GLY A 132 -5.84 -0.33 16.19
CA GLY A 132 -6.80 0.69 16.60
C GLY A 132 -6.99 1.83 15.59
N GLU A 133 -5.99 2.09 14.76
CA GLU A 133 -6.01 3.15 13.75
C GLU A 133 -6.66 2.71 12.42
N HIS A 134 -6.93 1.42 12.26
CA HIS A 134 -7.55 0.89 11.05
C HIS A 134 -8.93 1.51 10.80
N ARG A 135 -9.36 1.58 9.53
CA ARG A 135 -10.62 2.23 9.15
C ARG A 135 -11.52 1.31 8.33
N PHE A 136 -12.80 1.37 8.64
CA PHE A 136 -13.87 0.72 7.88
C PHE A 136 -14.82 1.76 7.29
N LEU A 137 -15.38 1.45 6.13
CA LEU A 137 -16.33 2.33 5.45
C LEU A 137 -17.72 2.18 6.10
N THR A 138 -18.37 3.31 6.38
CA THR A 138 -19.74 3.38 6.88
C THR A 138 -20.60 4.22 5.92
N GLY A 139 -21.93 4.21 6.09
CA GLY A 139 -22.84 5.09 5.32
C GLY A 139 -22.49 6.58 5.43
N SER A 140 -21.81 6.98 6.50
CA SER A 140 -21.35 8.35 6.75
C SER A 140 -19.88 8.61 6.40
N GLY A 141 -19.21 7.66 5.73
CA GLY A 141 -17.79 7.74 5.39
C GLY A 141 -16.89 6.86 6.26
N TRP A 142 -15.59 7.08 6.17
CA TRP A 142 -14.58 6.25 6.84
C TRP A 142 -14.56 6.49 8.36
N ARG A 143 -14.55 5.40 9.14
CA ARG A 143 -14.50 5.44 10.61
C ARG A 143 -13.37 4.56 11.13
N HIS A 144 -12.62 5.05 12.11
CA HIS A 144 -11.52 4.32 12.76
C HIS A 144 -12.07 3.29 13.75
N VAL A 145 -11.35 2.20 13.98
CA VAL A 145 -11.74 1.17 14.94
C VAL A 145 -11.78 1.73 16.35
N THR A 146 -10.66 2.28 16.82
CA THR A 146 -10.63 2.99 18.09
C THR A 146 -10.78 4.49 17.87
N GLY A 147 -11.38 5.13 18.86
CA GLY A 147 -11.31 6.58 18.95
C GLY A 147 -9.87 7.01 19.15
N GLY A 148 -9.50 8.07 18.45
CA GLY A 148 -8.27 8.80 18.67
C GLY A 148 -8.53 10.27 18.39
N TRP A 149 -7.51 11.08 18.55
CA TRP A 149 -7.59 12.50 18.22
C TRP A 149 -6.87 12.75 16.89
N CYS A 150 -7.56 13.40 15.94
CA CYS A 150 -6.98 13.96 14.71
C CYS A 150 -7.30 15.45 14.64
N ARG A 151 -6.70 16.16 13.67
CA ARG A 151 -6.54 17.62 13.81
C ARG A 151 -7.91 18.22 13.96
N SER A 152 -8.81 17.93 13.04
CA SER A 152 -10.21 18.37 13.05
C SER A 152 -11.14 17.82 14.16
N GLY A 153 -10.62 17.30 15.27
CA GLY A 153 -11.39 16.87 16.44
C GLY A 153 -11.35 15.37 16.72
N ARG A 154 -12.32 14.87 17.48
CA ARG A 154 -12.42 13.44 17.79
C ARG A 154 -12.56 12.68 16.48
N ARG A 155 -11.60 11.78 16.20
CA ARG A 155 -11.64 10.99 14.96
C ARG A 155 -13.00 10.32 14.86
N PRO A 156 -13.67 10.44 13.71
CA PRO A 156 -14.78 9.57 13.33
C PRO A 156 -14.41 8.13 13.66
N ARG A 157 -15.00 7.56 14.71
CA ARG A 157 -14.76 6.18 15.14
C ARG A 157 -16.00 5.34 14.93
N LEU A 158 -15.79 4.03 14.85
CA LEU A 158 -16.86 3.06 14.98
C LEU A 158 -17.49 3.18 16.36
N ARG A 159 -18.80 2.96 16.39
CA ARG A 159 -19.60 2.90 17.61
C ARG A 159 -20.40 1.62 17.56
N VAL A 160 -20.62 1.02 18.72
CA VAL A 160 -21.58 -0.08 18.85
C VAL A 160 -22.94 0.40 18.33
N GLY A 161 -23.62 -0.44 17.54
CA GLY A 161 -24.83 -0.11 16.77
C GLY A 161 -24.59 0.62 15.44
N GLY A 162 -23.34 0.99 15.12
CA GLY A 162 -23.01 1.63 13.85
C GLY A 162 -22.91 0.63 12.70
N THR A 163 -23.34 1.02 11.49
CA THR A 163 -23.30 0.16 10.30
C THR A 163 -21.99 0.32 9.52
N VAL A 164 -21.47 -0.81 9.04
CA VAL A 164 -20.33 -0.89 8.12
C VAL A 164 -20.81 -1.40 6.76
N LEU A 165 -20.15 -0.92 5.69
CA LEU A 165 -20.53 -1.23 4.31
C LEU A 165 -19.71 -2.41 3.76
N GLY A 166 -20.27 -3.16 2.83
CA GLY A 166 -19.63 -4.32 2.19
C GLY A 166 -20.64 -5.37 1.73
N PRO A 167 -20.17 -6.54 1.25
CA PRO A 167 -21.03 -7.61 0.78
C PRO A 167 -21.62 -8.46 1.92
N GLY A 168 -21.26 -8.20 3.18
CA GLY A 168 -21.73 -8.98 4.31
C GLY A 168 -20.84 -10.17 4.64
N PRO A 169 -21.15 -10.89 5.73
CA PRO A 169 -20.27 -11.91 6.31
C PRO A 169 -19.95 -13.01 5.30
N PHE A 170 -18.68 -13.41 5.25
CA PHE A 170 -18.28 -14.53 4.42
C PHE A 170 -18.82 -15.84 4.97
N ALA A 171 -19.26 -16.73 4.09
CA ALA A 171 -19.59 -18.10 4.47
C ALA A 171 -18.37 -18.81 5.06
N ALA A 172 -18.61 -19.84 5.87
CA ALA A 172 -17.55 -20.74 6.29
C ALA A 172 -16.96 -21.39 5.03
N GLN A 173 -15.65 -21.25 4.84
CA GLN A 173 -14.97 -21.84 3.69
C GLN A 173 -15.07 -23.36 3.81
N GLN A 174 -15.54 -24.04 2.77
CA GLN A 174 -15.51 -25.50 2.74
C GLN A 174 -14.03 -25.95 2.78
N ALA A 175 -13.63 -26.58 3.88
CA ALA A 175 -12.27 -27.07 4.05
C ALA A 175 -12.12 -28.41 3.30
N GLY A 176 -11.32 -28.39 2.23
CA GLY A 176 -10.93 -29.61 1.50
C GLY A 176 -11.40 -29.64 0.03
N PRO A 177 -11.02 -30.68 -0.72
CA PRO A 177 -11.44 -30.86 -2.10
C PRO A 177 -12.96 -31.05 -2.19
N PRO A 178 -13.60 -30.69 -3.32
CA PRO A 178 -15.04 -30.87 -3.51
C PRO A 178 -15.46 -32.30 -3.21
N THR A 179 -16.54 -32.52 -2.47
CA THR A 179 -16.95 -33.89 -2.11
C THR A 179 -17.50 -34.64 -3.34
N PRO A 180 -17.60 -35.98 -3.30
CA PRO A 180 -18.29 -36.74 -4.35
C PRO A 180 -19.74 -36.29 -4.58
N GLY A 181 -20.44 -35.81 -3.53
CA GLY A 181 -21.80 -35.29 -3.63
C GLY A 181 -21.83 -34.00 -4.45
N TYR A 182 -20.96 -33.05 -4.14
CA TYR A 182 -20.77 -31.83 -4.91
C TYR A 182 -20.41 -32.13 -6.37
N ARG A 183 -19.44 -33.00 -6.63
CA ARG A 183 -18.98 -33.31 -8.01
C ARG A 183 -20.11 -33.88 -8.87
N ARG A 184 -20.91 -34.80 -8.30
CA ARG A 184 -22.11 -35.33 -8.98
C ARG A 184 -23.16 -34.25 -9.22
N GLY A 185 -23.39 -33.38 -8.22
CA GLY A 185 -24.28 -32.24 -8.38
C GLY A 185 -23.84 -31.33 -9.52
N TYR A 186 -22.57 -30.93 -9.53
CA TYR A 186 -21.98 -30.08 -10.56
C TYR A 186 -22.20 -30.63 -11.96
N LEU A 187 -21.85 -31.89 -12.18
CA LEU A 187 -22.03 -32.52 -13.49
C LEU A 187 -23.51 -32.63 -13.86
N ALA A 188 -24.39 -33.00 -12.92
CA ALA A 188 -25.83 -33.08 -13.17
C ALA A 188 -26.40 -31.72 -13.61
N GLY A 189 -26.03 -30.64 -12.90
CA GLY A 189 -26.45 -29.28 -13.22
C GLY A 189 -25.94 -28.81 -14.58
N LEU A 190 -24.66 -29.05 -14.85
CA LEU A 190 -24.01 -28.66 -16.11
C LEU A 190 -24.64 -29.37 -17.31
N VAL A 191 -24.78 -30.71 -17.25
CA VAL A 191 -25.35 -31.52 -18.34
C VAL A 191 -26.80 -31.15 -18.61
N ARG A 192 -27.60 -30.97 -17.56
CA ARG A 192 -29.03 -30.65 -17.69
C ARG A 192 -29.26 -29.25 -18.24
N ALA A 193 -28.47 -28.28 -17.81
CA ALA A 193 -28.61 -26.90 -18.27
C ALA A 193 -28.04 -26.67 -19.67
N ASP A 194 -27.04 -27.45 -20.08
CA ASP A 194 -26.41 -27.33 -21.40
C ASP A 194 -27.01 -28.26 -22.48
N GLY A 195 -27.81 -29.25 -22.05
CA GLY A 195 -28.47 -30.24 -22.91
C GLY A 195 -29.61 -29.68 -23.79
N PRO A 196 -30.35 -30.56 -24.47
CA PRO A 196 -31.40 -30.16 -25.40
C PRO A 196 -32.54 -29.44 -24.67
N THR A 197 -33.09 -28.43 -25.33
CA THR A 197 -34.25 -27.68 -24.82
C THR A 197 -35.37 -27.72 -25.87
N PRO A 198 -36.64 -27.44 -25.52
CA PRO A 198 -37.71 -27.36 -26.51
C PRO A 198 -37.43 -26.40 -27.68
N ALA A 199 -36.63 -25.35 -27.46
CA ALA A 199 -36.21 -24.39 -28.48
C ALA A 199 -34.99 -24.87 -29.30
N GLU A 200 -34.19 -25.80 -28.76
CA GLU A 200 -32.96 -26.33 -29.37
C GLU A 200 -32.90 -27.86 -29.14
N PRO A 201 -33.76 -28.66 -29.79
CA PRO A 201 -33.90 -30.08 -29.50
C PRO A 201 -32.68 -30.92 -29.91
N ASP A 202 -31.89 -30.45 -30.88
CA ASP A 202 -30.69 -31.15 -31.37
C ASP A 202 -29.42 -30.84 -30.56
N ARG A 203 -29.50 -29.96 -29.57
CA ARG A 203 -28.35 -29.57 -28.74
C ARG A 203 -27.90 -30.74 -27.87
N CYS A 204 -26.63 -31.12 -28.01
CA CYS A 204 -26.03 -32.21 -27.25
C CYS A 204 -24.99 -31.66 -26.27
N PHE A 205 -24.92 -32.24 -25.07
CA PHE A 205 -23.82 -31.97 -24.15
C PHE A 205 -22.53 -32.70 -24.59
N PRO A 206 -21.36 -32.05 -24.53
CA PRO A 206 -21.15 -30.63 -24.29
C PRO A 206 -21.49 -29.81 -25.56
N SER A 207 -22.21 -28.70 -25.39
CA SER A 207 -22.52 -27.79 -26.49
C SER A 207 -21.33 -26.87 -26.81
N VAL A 208 -21.35 -26.27 -28.00
CA VAL A 208 -20.34 -25.28 -28.42
C VAL A 208 -20.39 -23.98 -27.62
N HIS A 209 -21.46 -23.75 -26.83
CA HIS A 209 -21.63 -22.55 -26.03
C HIS A 209 -21.04 -22.70 -24.62
N LEU A 210 -20.58 -23.90 -24.26
CA LEU A 210 -20.01 -24.14 -22.95
C LEU A 210 -18.59 -23.59 -22.86
N GLU A 211 -18.32 -22.92 -21.75
CA GLU A 211 -17.02 -22.33 -21.43
C GLU A 211 -15.93 -23.40 -21.24
N LEU A 212 -14.71 -23.09 -21.67
CA LEU A 212 -13.55 -23.97 -21.47
C LEU A 212 -13.29 -24.27 -19.98
N GLU A 213 -13.49 -23.29 -19.09
CA GLU A 213 -13.34 -23.49 -17.63
C GLU A 213 -14.31 -24.54 -17.08
N ALA A 214 -15.57 -24.50 -17.53
CA ALA A 214 -16.60 -25.45 -17.13
C ALA A 214 -16.34 -26.85 -17.72
N LEU A 215 -15.94 -26.90 -18.99
CA LEU A 215 -15.59 -28.15 -19.67
C LEU A 215 -14.39 -28.83 -19.01
N GLY A 216 -13.33 -28.07 -18.70
CA GLY A 216 -12.14 -28.57 -18.02
C GLY A 216 -12.46 -29.16 -16.64
N ARG A 217 -13.32 -28.48 -15.86
CA ARG A 217 -13.77 -29.00 -14.57
C ARG A 217 -14.63 -30.26 -14.71
N ALA A 218 -15.55 -30.26 -15.67
CA ALA A 218 -16.40 -31.42 -15.94
C ALA A 218 -15.56 -32.66 -16.32
N HIS A 219 -14.56 -32.47 -17.18
CA HIS A 219 -13.61 -33.53 -17.55
C HIS A 219 -12.89 -34.08 -16.31
N HIS A 220 -12.39 -33.20 -15.44
CA HIS A 220 -11.72 -33.61 -14.20
C HIS A 220 -12.65 -34.42 -13.28
N TYR A 221 -13.88 -33.96 -13.02
CA TYR A 221 -14.82 -34.67 -12.16
C TYR A 221 -15.29 -36.01 -12.76
N LEU A 222 -15.50 -36.09 -14.08
CA LEU A 222 -15.81 -37.34 -14.77
C LEU A 222 -14.66 -38.35 -14.65
N ALA A 223 -13.41 -37.90 -14.81
CA ALA A 223 -12.24 -38.75 -14.67
C ALA A 223 -12.11 -39.31 -13.24
N GLU A 224 -12.41 -38.51 -12.21
CA GLU A 224 -12.40 -38.98 -10.82
C GLU A 224 -13.53 -39.96 -10.50
N LEU A 225 -14.73 -39.75 -11.05
CA LEU A 225 -15.83 -40.71 -10.92
C LEU A 225 -15.52 -42.03 -11.64
N GLY A 226 -14.76 -41.98 -12.74
CA GLY A 226 -14.23 -43.16 -13.45
C GLY A 226 -13.04 -43.85 -12.76
N ARG A 227 -12.40 -43.22 -11.77
CA ARG A 227 -11.27 -43.78 -10.98
C ARG A 227 -11.69 -44.61 -9.77
N ALA A 228 -13.00 -44.79 -9.51
CA ALA A 228 -13.46 -45.91 -8.66
C ALA A 228 -12.96 -47.21 -9.29
N PRO A 229 -12.47 -48.21 -8.52
CA PRO A 229 -11.58 -49.23 -9.03
C PRO A 229 -12.25 -50.09 -10.11
N ARG A 230 -12.00 -49.75 -11.37
CA ARG A 230 -12.03 -50.68 -12.49
C ARG A 230 -10.78 -50.43 -13.32
N THR A 231 -10.10 -51.53 -13.57
CA THR A 231 -8.74 -51.70 -14.08
C THR A 231 -8.50 -51.01 -15.44
N ARG A 232 -7.37 -50.31 -15.52
CA ARG A 232 -6.49 -49.96 -16.66
C ARG A 232 -7.13 -49.58 -18.01
N GLU A 233 -6.88 -48.35 -18.46
CA GLU A 233 -6.09 -47.96 -19.67
C GLU A 233 -6.10 -46.42 -19.87
N PRO A 234 -5.12 -45.81 -20.57
CA PRO A 234 -5.05 -44.37 -20.77
C PRO A 234 -5.98 -43.88 -21.90
N VAL A 235 -6.69 -42.76 -21.68
CA VAL A 235 -7.67 -42.20 -22.63
C VAL A 235 -7.06 -41.06 -23.46
N ALA A 236 -7.21 -41.15 -24.78
CA ALA A 236 -6.80 -40.13 -25.75
C ALA A 236 -7.73 -38.91 -25.75
N VAL A 237 -7.16 -37.71 -25.72
CA VAL A 237 -7.87 -36.42 -25.78
C VAL A 237 -7.95 -35.96 -27.24
N GLY A 238 -9.11 -35.47 -27.68
CA GLY A 238 -9.30 -34.92 -29.03
C GLY A 238 -8.33 -33.77 -29.31
N ALA A 239 -7.72 -33.80 -30.50
CA ALA A 239 -6.75 -32.81 -30.92
C ALA A 239 -7.40 -31.43 -31.10
N VAL A 240 -6.73 -30.39 -30.58
CA VAL A 240 -7.03 -28.99 -30.91
C VAL A 240 -6.36 -28.69 -32.24
N VAL A 241 -7.16 -28.34 -33.26
CA VAL A 241 -6.67 -27.83 -34.54
C VAL A 241 -7.22 -26.41 -34.69
N ASP A 242 -6.33 -25.43 -34.89
CA ASP A 242 -6.67 -24.02 -35.14
C ASP A 242 -7.64 -23.38 -34.13
N GLY A 243 -7.46 -23.69 -32.83
CA GLY A 243 -8.24 -23.07 -31.75
C GLY A 243 -9.71 -23.47 -31.69
N ARG A 244 -10.14 -24.50 -32.44
CA ARG A 244 -11.50 -25.07 -32.38
C ARG A 244 -11.43 -26.52 -31.91
N ILE A 245 -12.36 -26.90 -31.03
CA ILE A 245 -12.52 -28.28 -30.57
C ILE A 245 -13.24 -29.04 -31.69
N ALA A 246 -12.55 -29.97 -32.36
CA ALA A 246 -13.21 -30.91 -33.26
C ALA A 246 -14.05 -31.89 -32.42
N PRO A 247 -15.31 -32.20 -32.82
CA PRO A 247 -16.08 -33.23 -32.14
C PRO A 247 -15.33 -34.56 -32.21
N PRO A 248 -15.33 -35.36 -31.13
CA PRO A 248 -14.67 -36.66 -31.16
C PRO A 248 -15.27 -37.53 -32.28
N PRO A 249 -14.46 -38.37 -32.96
CA PRO A 249 -14.99 -39.33 -33.92
C PRO A 249 -16.04 -40.21 -33.24
N ARG A 250 -17.11 -40.51 -33.97
CA ARG A 250 -18.29 -41.26 -33.47
C ARG A 250 -17.86 -42.52 -32.68
N ARG A 251 -18.34 -42.58 -31.42
CA ARG A 251 -18.40 -43.72 -30.48
C ARG A 251 -17.56 -44.95 -30.86
N ALA A 252 -16.40 -45.09 -30.22
CA ALA A 252 -15.91 -46.40 -29.82
C ALA A 252 -16.56 -46.76 -28.47
N ALA A 253 -17.42 -47.79 -28.48
CA ALA A 253 -17.97 -48.36 -27.27
C ALA A 253 -16.82 -49.00 -26.47
N GLY A 254 -16.53 -48.50 -25.25
CA GLY A 254 -15.63 -49.20 -24.33
C GLY A 254 -14.71 -48.37 -23.43
N ALA A 255 -14.68 -47.04 -23.51
CA ALA A 255 -13.87 -46.25 -22.57
C ALA A 255 -14.67 -45.88 -21.31
N GLY A 256 -14.15 -46.25 -20.12
CA GLY A 256 -14.80 -46.16 -18.81
C GLY A 256 -15.13 -44.76 -18.29
N ILE A 257 -16.05 -44.06 -18.93
CA ILE A 257 -16.70 -42.85 -18.45
C ILE A 257 -18.13 -43.23 -18.03
N ALA A 258 -18.57 -42.82 -16.83
CA ALA A 258 -19.97 -42.98 -16.42
C ALA A 258 -20.88 -42.36 -17.50
N PRO A 259 -21.91 -43.08 -18.02
CA PRO A 259 -22.79 -42.55 -19.06
C PRO A 259 -23.33 -41.18 -18.66
N VAL A 260 -23.36 -40.22 -19.59
CA VAL A 260 -23.90 -38.87 -19.37
C VAL A 260 -25.32 -38.92 -18.75
N ALA A 261 -26.12 -39.93 -19.10
CA ALA A 261 -27.44 -40.18 -18.54
C ALA A 261 -27.44 -40.60 -17.05
N GLU A 262 -26.40 -41.30 -16.59
CA GLU A 262 -26.24 -41.69 -15.18
C GLU A 262 -25.87 -40.48 -14.32
N VAL A 263 -24.99 -39.63 -14.85
CA VAL A 263 -24.52 -38.41 -14.18
C VAL A 263 -25.62 -37.34 -14.11
N ALA A 264 -26.51 -37.29 -15.10
CA ALA A 264 -27.64 -36.37 -15.17
C ALA A 264 -28.88 -36.81 -14.36
N ARG A 265 -28.79 -37.92 -13.60
CA ARG A 265 -29.94 -38.45 -12.84
C ARG A 265 -30.18 -37.64 -11.58
N TRP A 266 -31.44 -37.27 -11.33
CA TRP A 266 -31.84 -36.63 -10.08
C TRP A 266 -31.66 -37.58 -8.89
N PRO A 267 -30.98 -37.17 -7.81
CA PRO A 267 -30.90 -37.99 -6.60
C PRO A 267 -32.26 -38.03 -5.90
N ARG A 268 -32.52 -39.11 -5.16
CA ARG A 268 -33.72 -39.25 -4.32
C ARG A 268 -33.73 -38.25 -3.15
N ASP A 269 -32.57 -38.02 -2.53
CA ASP A 269 -32.37 -36.94 -1.56
C ASP A 269 -31.17 -36.08 -1.95
N ALA A 270 -31.43 -34.81 -2.23
CA ALA A 270 -30.45 -33.83 -2.66
C ALA A 270 -29.91 -33.09 -1.43
N GLY A 271 -28.87 -33.64 -0.79
CA GLY A 271 -28.18 -32.96 0.32
C GLY A 271 -27.61 -31.59 -0.08
N ALA A 272 -27.34 -30.73 0.90
CA ALA A 272 -26.86 -29.36 0.68
C ALA A 272 -25.62 -29.29 -0.24
N ASP A 273 -24.71 -30.24 -0.09
CA ASP A 273 -23.47 -30.29 -0.88
C ASP A 273 -23.69 -30.65 -2.35
N TRP A 274 -24.66 -31.55 -2.62
CA TRP A 274 -25.10 -31.83 -3.98
C TRP A 274 -25.82 -30.62 -4.59
N CYS A 275 -26.67 -29.93 -3.81
CA CYS A 275 -27.34 -28.70 -4.25
C CYS A 275 -26.34 -27.59 -4.60
N ALA A 276 -25.28 -27.43 -3.82
CA ALA A 276 -24.21 -26.47 -4.10
C ALA A 276 -23.51 -26.78 -5.43
N GLY A 277 -23.15 -28.05 -5.64
CA GLY A 277 -22.59 -28.50 -6.92
C GLY A 277 -23.56 -28.25 -8.07
N PHE A 278 -24.82 -28.67 -7.93
CA PHE A 278 -25.86 -28.52 -8.94
C PHE A 278 -26.02 -27.08 -9.40
N LEU A 279 -26.14 -26.14 -8.46
CA LEU A 279 -26.23 -24.71 -8.77
C LEU A 279 -25.00 -24.18 -9.51
N ALA A 280 -23.79 -24.59 -9.10
CA ALA A 280 -22.56 -24.20 -9.79
C ALA A 280 -22.52 -24.70 -11.24
N GLY A 281 -22.92 -25.94 -11.49
CA GLY A 281 -23.01 -26.50 -12.84
C GLY A 281 -24.03 -25.76 -13.71
N VAL A 282 -25.22 -25.49 -13.17
CA VAL A 282 -26.25 -24.72 -13.89
C VAL A 282 -25.79 -23.31 -14.22
N VAL A 283 -25.14 -22.62 -13.27
CA VAL A 283 -24.63 -21.25 -13.49
C VAL A 283 -23.52 -21.20 -14.51
N ASP A 284 -22.63 -22.20 -14.53
CA ASP A 284 -21.57 -22.28 -15.53
C ASP A 284 -22.13 -22.49 -16.94
N ALA A 285 -23.21 -23.26 -17.10
CA ALA A 285 -23.87 -23.49 -18.38
C ALA A 285 -24.75 -22.31 -18.83
N ARG A 286 -25.60 -21.77 -17.94
CA ARG A 286 -26.72 -20.87 -18.30
C ARG A 286 -26.85 -19.63 -17.42
N GLY A 287 -26.00 -19.49 -16.41
CA GLY A 287 -26.00 -18.30 -15.55
C GLY A 287 -25.61 -17.04 -16.32
N SER A 288 -25.96 -15.88 -15.79
CA SER A 288 -25.51 -14.57 -16.27
C SER A 288 -25.35 -13.65 -15.07
N VAL A 289 -24.25 -12.91 -15.05
CA VAL A 289 -23.95 -11.95 -13.98
C VAL A 289 -23.74 -10.60 -14.62
N SER A 290 -24.46 -9.60 -14.13
CA SER A 290 -24.32 -8.19 -14.53
C SER A 290 -24.53 -7.31 -13.32
N CYS A 291 -23.62 -6.36 -13.08
CA CYS A 291 -23.69 -5.45 -11.93
C CYS A 291 -23.94 -6.17 -10.58
N GLY A 292 -23.31 -7.33 -10.39
CA GLY A 292 -23.46 -8.14 -9.17
C GLY A 292 -24.82 -8.83 -8.99
N GLU A 293 -25.65 -8.90 -10.03
CA GLU A 293 -26.90 -9.67 -10.03
C GLU A 293 -26.76 -10.96 -10.85
N LEU A 294 -27.10 -12.10 -10.25
CA LEU A 294 -27.13 -13.40 -10.92
C LEU A 294 -28.54 -13.73 -11.45
N ARG A 295 -28.60 -14.11 -12.72
CA ARG A 295 -29.80 -14.63 -13.39
C ARG A 295 -29.49 -15.95 -14.06
N VAL A 296 -30.34 -16.95 -13.85
CA VAL A 296 -30.30 -18.23 -14.58
C VAL A 296 -31.54 -18.31 -15.44
N ARG A 297 -31.35 -18.52 -16.75
CA ARG A 297 -32.43 -18.61 -17.74
C ARG A 297 -32.54 -20.04 -18.27
N HIS A 298 -33.75 -20.59 -18.26
CA HIS A 298 -34.00 -21.94 -18.77
C HIS A 298 -35.47 -22.12 -19.17
N SER A 299 -35.75 -22.98 -20.16
CA SER A 299 -37.10 -23.32 -20.63
C SER A 299 -37.68 -24.59 -19.99
N ASP A 300 -36.83 -25.50 -19.50
CA ASP A 300 -37.28 -26.68 -18.74
C ASP A 300 -37.71 -26.30 -17.31
N GLU A 301 -39.02 -26.42 -17.04
CA GLU A 301 -39.63 -26.15 -15.73
C GLU A 301 -39.11 -27.06 -14.61
N GLU A 302 -38.70 -28.31 -14.91
CA GLU A 302 -38.12 -29.19 -13.90
C GLU A 302 -36.76 -28.66 -13.42
N VAL A 303 -35.89 -28.26 -14.36
CA VAL A 303 -34.59 -27.66 -14.04
C VAL A 303 -34.79 -26.36 -13.26
N VAL A 304 -35.72 -25.51 -13.67
CA VAL A 304 -36.05 -24.24 -13.00
C VAL A 304 -36.53 -24.49 -11.56
N GLY A 305 -37.45 -25.45 -11.36
CA GLY A 305 -37.92 -25.84 -10.04
C GLY A 305 -36.82 -26.40 -9.13
N ARG A 306 -35.88 -27.17 -9.70
CA ARG A 306 -34.71 -27.69 -8.97
C ARG A 306 -33.74 -26.60 -8.57
N VAL A 307 -33.51 -25.61 -9.42
CA VAL A 307 -32.70 -24.42 -9.09
C VAL A 307 -33.33 -23.67 -7.92
N ALA A 308 -34.63 -23.39 -7.99
CA ALA A 308 -35.38 -22.74 -6.91
C ALA A 308 -35.29 -23.52 -5.59
N GLY A 309 -35.52 -24.84 -5.63
CA GLY A 309 -35.43 -25.70 -4.44
C GLY A 309 -34.02 -25.77 -3.85
N ALA A 310 -32.98 -25.80 -4.70
CA ALA A 310 -31.59 -25.79 -4.25
C ALA A 310 -31.20 -24.44 -3.60
N LEU A 311 -31.63 -23.31 -4.18
CA LEU A 311 -31.43 -21.97 -3.60
C LEU A 311 -32.10 -21.86 -2.23
N HIS A 312 -33.36 -22.31 -2.13
CA HIS A 312 -34.09 -22.34 -0.86
C HIS A 312 -33.36 -23.18 0.21
N ARG A 313 -32.89 -24.37 -0.15
CA ARG A 313 -32.15 -25.27 0.77
C ARG A 313 -30.83 -24.66 1.26
N LEU A 314 -30.16 -23.84 0.45
CA LEU A 314 -28.95 -23.12 0.84
C LEU A 314 -29.25 -21.79 1.56
N GLY A 315 -30.53 -21.45 1.78
CA GLY A 315 -30.95 -20.21 2.44
C GLY A 315 -30.69 -18.97 1.59
N LEU A 316 -30.75 -19.09 0.26
CA LEU A 316 -30.53 -18.00 -0.69
C LEU A 316 -31.88 -17.52 -1.25
N GLY A 317 -32.14 -16.22 -1.13
CA GLY A 317 -33.34 -15.59 -1.66
C GLY A 317 -33.32 -15.51 -3.19
N PHE A 318 -34.46 -15.76 -3.82
CA PHE A 318 -34.61 -15.64 -5.27
C PHE A 318 -36.01 -15.16 -5.65
N ALA A 319 -36.12 -14.65 -6.88
CA ALA A 319 -37.38 -14.31 -7.54
C ALA A 319 -37.45 -15.05 -8.88
N MET A 320 -38.66 -15.42 -9.29
CA MET A 320 -38.92 -16.04 -10.58
C MET A 320 -39.62 -15.03 -11.48
N GLU A 321 -39.08 -14.85 -12.68
CA GLU A 321 -39.59 -13.94 -13.70
C GLU A 321 -39.93 -14.75 -14.96
N SER A 322 -40.97 -14.34 -15.69
CA SER A 322 -41.26 -14.87 -17.02
C SER A 322 -40.46 -14.10 -18.07
N ALA A 323 -39.92 -14.79 -19.06
CA ALA A 323 -39.21 -14.19 -20.20
C ALA A 323 -39.92 -14.52 -21.53
N GLU A 324 -39.47 -13.86 -22.61
CA GLU A 324 -39.96 -14.13 -23.95
C GLU A 324 -39.70 -15.59 -24.37
N ARG A 325 -40.54 -16.12 -25.28
CA ARG A 325 -40.41 -17.48 -25.87
C ARG A 325 -40.52 -18.65 -24.88
N GLY A 326 -41.26 -18.48 -23.78
CA GLY A 326 -41.57 -19.57 -22.85
C GLY A 326 -40.44 -19.94 -21.88
N GLU A 327 -39.42 -19.10 -21.76
CA GLU A 327 -38.36 -19.27 -20.78
C GLU A 327 -38.70 -18.65 -19.42
N ARG A 328 -38.13 -19.22 -18.36
CA ARG A 328 -38.18 -18.68 -17.01
C ARG A 328 -36.81 -18.16 -16.60
N VAL A 329 -36.80 -17.10 -15.82
CA VAL A 329 -35.58 -16.53 -15.24
C VAL A 329 -35.64 -16.63 -13.73
N VAL A 330 -34.68 -17.35 -13.13
CA VAL A 330 -34.44 -17.34 -11.69
C VAL A 330 -33.40 -16.26 -11.40
N ARG A 331 -33.80 -15.21 -10.71
CA ARG A 331 -32.93 -14.11 -10.28
C ARG A 331 -32.63 -14.22 -8.79
N LEU A 332 -31.36 -14.16 -8.43
CA LEU A 332 -30.94 -14.09 -7.03
C LEU A 332 -31.31 -12.73 -6.43
N THR A 333 -32.02 -12.71 -5.30
CA THR A 333 -32.41 -11.47 -4.61
C THR A 333 -31.40 -11.10 -3.52
N GLY A 334 -31.12 -9.80 -3.38
CA GLY A 334 -30.10 -9.29 -2.44
C GLY A 334 -28.81 -8.77 -3.09
N GLY A 335 -28.74 -8.75 -4.43
CA GLY A 335 -27.68 -8.09 -5.18
C GLY A 335 -26.27 -8.65 -4.90
N PRO A 336 -25.23 -7.79 -4.83
CA PRO A 336 -23.85 -8.25 -4.68
C PRO A 336 -23.57 -9.05 -3.40
N ALA A 337 -24.30 -8.77 -2.32
CA ALA A 337 -24.16 -9.52 -1.06
C ALA A 337 -24.63 -10.97 -1.22
N ALA A 338 -25.80 -11.15 -1.84
CA ALA A 338 -26.31 -12.48 -2.15
C ALA A 338 -25.41 -13.22 -3.14
N LEU A 339 -24.89 -12.52 -4.16
CA LEU A 339 -23.93 -13.09 -5.10
C LEU A 339 -22.65 -13.55 -4.39
N ALA A 340 -22.02 -12.72 -3.56
CA ALA A 340 -20.83 -13.11 -2.79
C ALA A 340 -21.05 -14.40 -2.01
N ARG A 341 -22.19 -14.49 -1.29
CA ARG A 341 -22.57 -15.67 -0.52
C ARG A 341 -22.83 -16.89 -1.43
N PHE A 342 -23.53 -16.71 -2.55
CA PHE A 342 -23.75 -17.76 -3.54
C PHE A 342 -22.42 -18.33 -4.04
N LEU A 343 -21.46 -17.47 -4.39
CA LEU A 343 -20.16 -17.88 -4.91
C LEU A 343 -19.35 -18.66 -3.87
N GLN A 344 -19.38 -18.25 -2.61
CA GLN A 344 -18.66 -18.92 -1.53
C GLN A 344 -19.29 -20.27 -1.15
N LEU A 345 -20.61 -20.42 -1.32
CA LEU A 345 -21.31 -21.69 -1.05
C LEU A 345 -21.22 -22.68 -2.22
N THR A 346 -21.21 -22.19 -3.46
CA THR A 346 -21.38 -23.03 -4.65
C THR A 346 -20.13 -23.16 -5.51
N GLY A 347 -19.24 -22.17 -5.55
CA GLY A 347 -17.97 -22.24 -6.26
C GLY A 347 -18.04 -22.57 -7.77
N PRO A 348 -18.78 -21.82 -8.61
CA PRO A 348 -18.80 -22.02 -10.08
C PRO A 348 -17.40 -21.88 -10.72
N ALA A 349 -17.23 -22.40 -11.94
CA ALA A 349 -15.95 -22.38 -12.68
C ALA A 349 -15.74 -21.08 -13.39
N VAL A 350 -16.79 -20.64 -14.05
CA VAL A 350 -16.66 -19.63 -15.09
C VAL A 350 -16.36 -18.30 -14.43
N GLY A 351 -15.16 -17.75 -14.68
CA GLY A 351 -14.63 -16.56 -14.00
C GLY A 351 -15.58 -15.37 -14.08
N ARG A 352 -16.15 -15.09 -15.25
CA ARG A 352 -17.10 -13.97 -15.42
C ARG A 352 -18.42 -14.14 -14.65
N ARG A 353 -18.79 -15.36 -14.22
CA ARG A 353 -19.97 -15.60 -13.38
C ARG A 353 -19.69 -15.33 -11.90
N ARG A 354 -18.43 -14.99 -11.58
CA ARG A 354 -17.95 -14.73 -10.22
C ARG A 354 -17.63 -13.26 -9.98
N ASP A 355 -17.84 -12.40 -10.98
CA ASP A 355 -17.50 -10.99 -10.92
C ASP A 355 -18.58 -10.16 -10.21
N LEU A 356 -18.20 -9.49 -9.11
CA LEU A 356 -19.08 -8.58 -8.38
C LEU A 356 -19.04 -7.15 -8.94
N SER A 357 -18.15 -6.87 -9.90
CA SER A 357 -17.89 -5.53 -10.41
C SER A 357 -19.15 -4.85 -10.96
N GLY A 358 -19.23 -3.53 -10.76
CA GLY A 358 -20.38 -2.72 -11.12
C GLY A 358 -21.56 -2.80 -10.14
N GLY A 359 -21.58 -3.78 -9.24
CA GLY A 359 -22.63 -3.92 -8.23
C GLY A 359 -22.56 -2.84 -7.13
N PRO A 360 -23.70 -2.38 -6.60
CA PRO A 360 -23.74 -1.35 -5.57
C PRO A 360 -23.19 -1.85 -4.23
N VAL A 361 -22.47 -0.99 -3.51
CA VAL A 361 -22.01 -1.27 -2.14
C VAL A 361 -23.12 -0.94 -1.15
N GLY A 362 -23.57 -1.94 -0.39
CA GLY A 362 -24.63 -1.83 0.62
C GLY A 362 -24.14 -1.93 2.06
N VAL A 363 -25.07 -1.95 3.00
CA VAL A 363 -24.79 -2.23 4.42
C VAL A 363 -24.49 -3.72 4.60
N ALA A 364 -23.36 -4.03 5.21
CA ALA A 364 -22.90 -5.40 5.45
C ALA A 364 -23.33 -5.92 6.82
N ALA A 365 -23.08 -5.13 7.86
CA ALA A 365 -23.28 -5.53 9.26
C ALA A 365 -23.31 -4.30 10.18
N GLU A 366 -23.69 -4.55 11.43
CA GLU A 366 -23.62 -3.59 12.53
C GLU A 366 -22.49 -3.96 13.50
N VAL A 367 -21.85 -2.96 14.09
CA VAL A 367 -20.80 -3.15 15.10
C VAL A 367 -21.44 -3.54 16.43
N VAL A 368 -21.07 -4.71 16.95
CA VAL A 368 -21.56 -5.25 18.23
C VAL A 368 -20.62 -4.93 19.37
N ALA A 369 -19.30 -5.09 19.17
CA ALA A 369 -18.30 -4.82 20.20
C ALA A 369 -16.97 -4.35 19.61
N ILE A 370 -16.24 -3.54 20.38
CA ILE A 370 -14.88 -3.06 20.07
C ILE A 370 -14.04 -3.17 21.35
N GLU A 371 -13.10 -4.11 21.38
CA GLU A 371 -12.41 -4.51 22.61
C GLU A 371 -10.90 -4.60 22.39
N PRO A 372 -10.07 -3.87 23.15
CA PRO A 372 -8.63 -4.12 23.16
C PRO A 372 -8.35 -5.56 23.61
N THR A 373 -7.48 -6.26 22.88
CA THR A 373 -7.11 -7.65 23.23
C THR A 373 -6.09 -7.72 24.37
N GLY A 374 -5.46 -6.59 24.72
CA GLY A 374 -4.34 -6.52 25.66
C GLY A 374 -3.02 -7.10 25.13
N ARG A 375 -2.97 -7.49 23.85
CA ARG A 375 -1.81 -8.11 23.22
C ARG A 375 -1.32 -7.30 22.03
N THR A 376 -0.06 -7.50 21.68
CA THR A 376 0.49 -7.08 20.39
C THR A 376 0.68 -8.31 19.52
N GLU A 377 0.39 -8.20 18.23
CA GLU A 377 0.55 -9.33 17.29
C GLU A 377 0.99 -8.85 15.91
N PRO A 378 1.57 -9.74 15.08
CA PRO A 378 1.81 -9.46 13.67
C PRO A 378 0.49 -9.19 12.94
N MET A 379 0.43 -8.01 12.33
CA MET A 379 -0.68 -7.55 11.51
C MET A 379 -0.18 -7.14 10.14
N PHE A 380 -1.07 -7.20 9.17
CA PHE A 380 -0.79 -7.04 7.76
C PHE A 380 -1.66 -5.93 7.18
N ASP A 381 -1.15 -5.26 6.16
CA ASP A 381 -1.93 -4.34 5.33
C ASP A 381 -1.55 -4.53 3.86
N ILE A 382 -2.46 -4.16 2.98
CA ILE A 382 -2.29 -4.26 1.52
C ILE A 382 -2.66 -2.93 0.88
N THR A 383 -1.85 -2.44 -0.06
CA THR A 383 -2.27 -1.34 -0.94
C THR A 383 -2.96 -1.93 -2.17
N THR A 384 -4.04 -1.33 -2.61
CA THR A 384 -4.79 -1.67 -3.82
C THR A 384 -4.92 -0.45 -4.72
N GLY A 385 -5.19 -0.67 -6.01
CA GLY A 385 -5.40 0.42 -6.97
C GLY A 385 -6.59 1.34 -6.66
N THR A 386 -7.55 0.90 -5.84
CA THR A 386 -8.74 1.69 -5.47
C THR A 386 -8.62 2.42 -4.15
N GLY A 387 -7.56 2.17 -3.37
CA GLY A 387 -7.44 2.73 -2.02
C GLY A 387 -8.27 2.02 -0.93
N ASP A 388 -8.91 0.89 -1.27
CA ASP A 388 -9.69 0.05 -0.36
C ASP A 388 -9.82 -1.40 -0.85
N PHE A 389 -10.28 -2.29 0.03
CA PHE A 389 -10.51 -3.70 -0.26
C PHE A 389 -11.61 -4.26 0.65
N VAL A 390 -12.15 -5.43 0.34
CA VAL A 390 -13.12 -6.11 1.21
C VAL A 390 -12.42 -7.13 2.12
N ALA A 391 -12.49 -6.93 3.43
CA ALA A 391 -11.95 -7.81 4.46
C ALA A 391 -13.08 -8.30 5.38
N GLU A 392 -13.21 -9.61 5.57
CA GLU A 392 -14.26 -10.24 6.38
C GLU A 392 -15.66 -9.66 6.10
N GLY A 393 -15.98 -9.48 4.81
CA GLY A 393 -17.30 -9.01 4.39
C GLY A 393 -17.54 -7.50 4.48
N VAL A 394 -16.54 -6.72 4.89
CA VAL A 394 -16.65 -5.26 5.06
C VAL A 394 -15.56 -4.51 4.31
N VAL A 395 -15.89 -3.31 3.83
CA VAL A 395 -14.97 -2.45 3.09
C VAL A 395 -13.98 -1.82 4.05
N SER A 396 -12.72 -2.19 3.86
CA SER A 396 -11.54 -1.85 4.64
C SER A 396 -10.69 -0.84 3.88
N HIS A 397 -10.20 0.17 4.59
CA HIS A 397 -9.28 1.17 4.04
C HIS A 397 -7.86 0.60 3.94
N ASN A 398 -7.06 1.07 2.97
CA ASN A 398 -5.60 0.83 2.94
C ASN A 398 -4.77 2.14 2.97
N CYS A 399 -3.48 2.12 3.25
CA CYS A 399 -2.69 3.35 3.35
C CYS A 399 -2.43 4.07 1.98
N PHE A 400 -2.73 5.38 1.85
CA PHE A 400 -2.66 6.18 0.60
C PHE A 400 -1.49 7.22 0.50
N ALA A 401 -0.69 7.44 1.56
CA ALA A 401 0.18 8.64 1.69
C ALA A 401 1.54 8.64 0.91
N ARG A 402 1.61 8.10 -0.31
CA ARG A 402 2.84 7.43 -0.79
C ARG A 402 3.45 7.91 -2.15
N GLY A 403 2.83 8.83 -2.89
CA GLY A 403 3.09 9.10 -4.34
C GLY A 403 4.41 9.73 -4.86
N THR A 404 5.56 9.77 -4.17
CA THR A 404 6.82 10.37 -4.70
C THR A 404 7.85 9.37 -5.22
N HIS A 405 7.54 8.07 -5.25
CA HIS A 405 8.51 6.98 -5.51
C HIS A 405 8.15 6.04 -6.68
N THR A 406 7.11 6.34 -7.46
CA THR A 406 6.62 5.54 -8.60
C THR A 406 7.58 5.41 -9.79
N TYR A 407 8.73 6.11 -9.81
CA TYR A 407 9.67 6.05 -10.94
C TYR A 407 10.62 4.82 -10.90
N LEU A 408 10.65 4.04 -9.82
CA LEU A 408 11.73 3.05 -9.60
C LEU A 408 11.29 1.59 -9.33
N ASP A 409 10.03 1.24 -9.58
CA ASP A 409 9.44 -0.05 -9.15
C ASP A 409 9.60 -0.32 -7.63
N LEU A 410 9.73 0.75 -6.83
CA LEU A 410 9.74 0.69 -5.36
C LEU A 410 8.37 1.09 -4.82
N ASP A 411 7.82 0.23 -3.96
CA ASP A 411 6.51 0.46 -3.36
C ASP A 411 6.60 1.71 -2.49
N ALA A 412 5.55 2.48 -2.64
CA ALA A 412 5.36 3.80 -2.16
C ALA A 412 5.31 3.81 -0.61
N GLY A 413 5.48 2.67 0.10
CA GLY A 413 5.99 2.82 1.47
C GLY A 413 6.42 1.71 2.42
N ALA A 414 6.26 0.38 2.27
CA ALA A 414 7.05 -0.49 3.18
C ALA A 414 8.55 -0.23 2.97
N ASP A 415 8.90 0.13 1.74
CA ASP A 415 10.26 0.37 1.28
C ASP A 415 10.87 1.67 1.79
N PHE A 416 10.05 2.66 2.14
CA PHE A 416 10.57 3.90 2.71
C PHE A 416 11.28 3.60 4.03
N ASP A 417 10.66 2.83 4.94
CA ASP A 417 11.22 2.59 6.28
C ASP A 417 12.00 1.28 6.48
N SER A 418 11.87 0.34 5.54
CA SER A 418 12.43 -1.01 5.65
C SER A 418 13.20 -1.50 4.44
N GLN A 419 13.24 -0.80 3.30
CA GLN A 419 14.05 -1.19 2.14
C GLN A 419 14.96 -0.02 1.72
N ILE A 420 16.16 0.03 2.28
CA ILE A 420 17.11 1.12 1.97
C ILE A 420 17.93 0.71 0.76
N VAL A 421 17.82 1.44 -0.36
CA VAL A 421 18.73 1.27 -1.49
C VAL A 421 20.07 1.90 -1.15
N VAL A 422 21.14 1.13 -1.32
CA VAL A 422 22.52 1.51 -0.98
C VAL A 422 23.37 1.46 -2.24
N LYS A 423 23.85 2.61 -2.69
CA LYS A 423 24.72 2.69 -3.87
C LYS A 423 26.16 2.36 -3.50
N VAL A 424 26.52 1.08 -3.47
CA VAL A 424 27.80 0.62 -2.90
C VAL A 424 29.03 1.10 -3.68
N ASN A 425 28.88 1.39 -4.98
CA ASN A 425 29.97 1.89 -5.83
C ASN A 425 30.01 3.43 -5.96
N VAL A 426 29.19 4.16 -5.18
CA VAL A 426 28.96 5.61 -5.37
C VAL A 426 30.25 6.43 -5.37
N GLY A 427 31.21 6.12 -4.48
CA GLY A 427 32.48 6.85 -4.42
C GLY A 427 33.32 6.69 -5.68
N ARG A 428 33.41 5.47 -6.22
CA ARG A 428 34.15 5.18 -7.47
C ARG A 428 33.51 5.87 -8.68
N VAL A 429 32.18 5.81 -8.75
CA VAL A 429 31.41 6.44 -9.84
C VAL A 429 31.58 7.96 -9.79
N LEU A 430 31.49 8.55 -8.60
CA LEU A 430 31.67 9.97 -8.38
C LEU A 430 33.07 10.42 -8.79
N ASP A 431 34.13 9.73 -8.35
CA ASP A 431 35.52 10.05 -8.71
C ASP A 431 35.72 10.07 -10.24
N ARG A 432 35.16 9.08 -10.96
CA ARG A 432 35.17 9.04 -12.43
C ARG A 432 34.42 10.21 -13.07
N GLU A 433 33.26 10.58 -12.53
CA GLU A 433 32.45 11.68 -13.08
C GLU A 433 33.11 13.05 -12.89
N LEU A 434 33.74 13.27 -11.74
CA LEU A 434 34.44 14.50 -11.40
C LEU A 434 35.76 14.68 -12.19
N ARG A 435 36.37 13.60 -12.67
CA ARG A 435 37.57 13.64 -13.54
C ARG A 435 37.28 14.05 -14.99
N ARG A 436 36.01 14.15 -15.39
CA ARG A 436 35.67 14.52 -16.77
C ARG A 436 36.16 15.96 -17.05
N PRO A 437 36.79 16.24 -18.20
CA PRO A 437 37.30 17.59 -18.52
C PRO A 437 36.23 18.70 -18.46
N ARG A 438 34.96 18.33 -18.70
CA ARG A 438 33.80 19.24 -18.65
C ARG A 438 33.28 19.55 -17.24
N TRP A 439 33.84 18.95 -16.19
CA TRP A 439 33.37 19.18 -14.83
C TRP A 439 33.85 20.54 -14.33
N ALA A 440 32.91 21.46 -14.12
CA ALA A 440 33.19 22.85 -13.74
C ALA A 440 33.43 23.05 -12.23
N ARG A 441 33.59 21.97 -11.45
CA ARG A 441 33.80 22.02 -9.99
C ARG A 441 32.70 22.79 -9.26
N GLU A 442 31.47 22.67 -9.76
CA GLU A 442 30.31 23.30 -9.13
C GLU A 442 30.05 22.69 -7.74
N PRO A 443 29.58 23.47 -6.76
CA PRO A 443 29.33 22.96 -5.42
C PRO A 443 28.31 21.81 -5.37
N VAL A 444 28.65 20.77 -4.61
CA VAL A 444 27.84 19.56 -4.44
C VAL A 444 27.27 19.49 -3.02
N ALA A 445 25.94 19.36 -2.91
CA ALA A 445 25.25 19.25 -1.63
C ALA A 445 24.81 17.81 -1.33
N MET A 446 24.85 17.43 -0.05
CA MET A 446 24.29 16.17 0.44
C MET A 446 23.44 16.44 1.68
N GLY A 447 22.48 15.56 1.98
CA GLY A 447 21.48 15.82 3.04
C GLY A 447 20.25 16.57 2.57
N THR A 448 20.04 16.66 1.25
CA THR A 448 18.92 17.38 0.65
C THR A 448 17.68 16.51 0.46
N ASN A 449 17.88 15.21 0.19
CA ASN A 449 16.79 14.25 -0.03
C ASN A 449 16.76 13.15 1.06
N THR A 450 17.93 12.59 1.38
CA THR A 450 18.11 11.60 2.46
C THR A 450 19.28 12.02 3.35
N ASP A 451 19.26 11.61 4.62
CA ASP A 451 20.35 11.90 5.54
C ASP A 451 21.58 11.02 5.20
N PRO A 452 22.74 11.61 4.82
CA PRO A 452 23.94 10.88 4.45
C PRO A 452 24.57 10.13 5.64
N TYR A 453 24.28 10.56 6.87
CA TYR A 453 24.79 9.99 8.12
C TYR A 453 23.68 9.32 8.95
N GLN A 454 22.64 8.82 8.27
CA GLN A 454 21.66 7.92 8.88
C GLN A 454 22.33 6.65 9.43
N ARG A 455 21.61 5.87 10.25
CA ARG A 455 22.15 4.68 10.94
C ARG A 455 22.85 3.70 9.98
N ALA A 456 22.36 3.56 8.75
CA ALA A 456 22.95 2.71 7.70
C ALA A 456 24.43 3.03 7.42
N GLU A 457 24.83 4.31 7.52
CA GLU A 457 26.20 4.77 7.30
C GLU A 457 27.19 4.23 8.33
N GLY A 458 26.72 3.81 9.52
CA GLY A 458 27.55 3.12 10.50
C GLY A 458 28.11 1.80 9.97
N ARG A 459 27.33 1.12 9.12
CA ARG A 459 27.69 -0.15 8.47
C ARG A 459 28.41 0.06 7.14
N TYR A 460 27.80 0.83 6.24
CA TYR A 460 28.23 0.89 4.84
C TYR A 460 29.44 1.78 4.58
N ARG A 461 29.63 2.82 5.40
CA ARG A 461 30.81 3.70 5.34
C ARG A 461 31.05 4.27 3.93
N LEU A 462 30.00 4.74 3.25
CA LEU A 462 30.11 5.26 1.88
C LEU A 462 30.61 6.71 1.84
N MET A 463 30.35 7.48 2.91
CA MET A 463 30.71 8.90 2.98
C MET A 463 32.21 9.17 2.88
N PRO A 464 33.12 8.40 3.52
CA PRO A 464 34.56 8.52 3.33
C PRO A 464 34.99 8.66 1.86
N GLY A 465 34.56 7.72 1.01
CA GLY A 465 34.93 7.72 -0.41
C GLY A 465 34.33 8.89 -1.20
N ILE A 466 33.13 9.35 -0.82
CA ILE A 466 32.49 10.53 -1.43
C ILE A 466 33.26 11.81 -1.08
N ILE A 467 33.60 11.98 0.20
CA ILE A 467 34.35 13.16 0.68
C ILE A 467 35.71 13.21 -0.01
N ASP A 468 36.43 12.10 -0.03
CA ASP A 468 37.76 12.03 -0.63
C ASP A 468 37.72 12.31 -2.15
N ALA A 469 36.70 11.83 -2.87
CA ALA A 469 36.53 12.09 -4.30
C ALA A 469 36.26 13.59 -4.59
N LEU A 470 35.38 14.21 -3.81
CA LEU A 470 35.06 15.64 -3.95
C LEU A 470 36.29 16.50 -3.65
N ALA A 471 36.97 16.25 -2.53
CA ALA A 471 38.16 16.98 -2.12
C ALA A 471 39.28 16.88 -3.17
N ARG A 472 39.65 15.66 -3.60
CA ARG A 472 40.69 15.46 -4.63
C ARG A 472 40.39 16.13 -5.96
N SER A 473 39.12 16.23 -6.33
CA SER A 473 38.71 16.89 -7.58
C SER A 473 38.72 18.43 -7.51
N GLY A 474 38.93 19.00 -6.32
CA GLY A 474 38.79 20.43 -6.09
C GLY A 474 37.33 20.90 -6.05
N THR A 475 36.38 19.99 -5.81
CA THR A 475 34.94 20.31 -5.84
C THR A 475 34.46 20.72 -4.43
N PRO A 476 33.90 21.93 -4.26
CA PRO A 476 33.30 22.35 -3.00
C PRO A 476 32.13 21.44 -2.59
N LEU A 477 31.99 21.20 -1.29
CA LEU A 477 30.94 20.31 -0.78
C LEU A 477 30.20 20.89 0.41
N SER A 478 28.93 20.52 0.56
CA SER A 478 28.14 20.83 1.75
C SER A 478 27.34 19.64 2.25
N LEU A 479 27.23 19.52 3.58
CA LEU A 479 26.58 18.41 4.27
C LEU A 479 25.54 18.96 5.25
N LEU A 480 24.32 18.42 5.19
CA LEU A 480 23.29 18.64 6.19
C LEU A 480 22.86 17.30 6.81
N THR A 481 22.81 17.20 8.14
CA THR A 481 22.45 15.93 8.80
C THR A 481 21.73 16.11 10.15
N LYS A 482 20.99 15.08 10.55
CA LYS A 482 20.50 14.84 11.92
C LYS A 482 21.26 13.70 12.61
N GLY A 483 22.07 12.94 11.86
CA GLY A 483 22.80 11.76 12.29
C GLY A 483 24.13 12.07 12.98
N THR A 484 24.39 11.43 14.11
CA THR A 484 25.64 11.60 14.88
C THR A 484 26.80 10.77 14.34
N VAL A 485 26.57 9.92 13.34
CA VAL A 485 27.62 9.11 12.68
C VAL A 485 28.67 10.01 12.01
N LEU A 486 28.31 11.24 11.62
CA LEU A 486 29.22 12.27 11.08
C LEU A 486 30.47 12.45 11.94
N ALA A 487 30.36 12.33 13.28
CA ALA A 487 31.48 12.51 14.20
C ALA A 487 32.70 11.64 13.86
N ARG A 488 32.47 10.46 13.27
CA ARG A 488 33.53 9.53 12.81
C ARG A 488 34.41 10.15 11.71
N ASP A 489 33.81 10.92 10.81
CA ASP A 489 34.47 11.41 9.60
C ASP A 489 34.96 12.86 9.72
N LEU A 490 34.86 13.49 10.90
CA LEU A 490 35.34 14.86 11.14
C LEU A 490 36.81 15.06 10.80
N PRO A 491 37.77 14.16 11.14
CA PRO A 491 39.16 14.34 10.74
C PRO A 491 39.34 14.40 9.22
N ARG A 492 38.55 13.62 8.47
CA ARG A 492 38.57 13.62 7.01
C ARG A 492 37.97 14.91 6.44
N LEU A 493 36.86 15.39 7.01
CA LEU A 493 36.26 16.66 6.62
C LEU A 493 37.17 17.86 6.92
N ALA A 494 37.89 17.82 8.06
CA ALA A 494 38.87 18.84 8.41
C ALA A 494 40.08 18.84 7.46
N ALA A 495 40.51 17.67 7.00
CA ALA A 495 41.53 17.57 5.95
C ALA A 495 41.00 18.12 4.62
N ALA A 496 39.81 17.70 4.17
CA ALA A 496 39.19 18.17 2.94
C ALA A 496 38.97 19.69 2.93
N ALA A 497 38.64 20.29 4.08
CA ALA A 497 38.44 21.72 4.23
C ALA A 497 39.70 22.56 3.98
N ARG A 498 40.89 21.94 3.95
CA ARG A 498 42.15 22.61 3.56
C ARG A 498 42.25 22.80 2.05
N ASP A 499 41.64 21.89 1.28
CA ASP A 499 41.76 21.83 -0.18
C ASP A 499 40.55 22.46 -0.88
N VAL A 500 39.36 22.29 -0.31
CA VAL A 500 38.10 22.76 -0.90
C VAL A 500 37.19 23.41 0.16
N PRO A 501 36.30 24.33 -0.23
CA PRO A 501 35.27 24.82 0.68
C PRO A 501 34.35 23.68 1.15
N VAL A 502 34.26 23.51 2.48
CA VAL A 502 33.38 22.54 3.14
C VAL A 502 32.35 23.27 3.99
N GLY A 503 31.07 23.06 3.70
CA GLY A 503 29.95 23.55 4.50
C GLY A 503 29.33 22.43 5.35
N LEU A 504 29.22 22.63 6.66
CA LEU A 504 28.56 21.66 7.56
C LEU A 504 27.32 22.27 8.20
N GLY A 505 26.25 21.47 8.23
CA GLY A 505 24.95 21.81 8.77
C GLY A 505 24.40 20.68 9.65
N VAL A 506 23.91 21.02 10.84
CA VAL A 506 23.18 20.08 11.72
C VAL A 506 21.75 20.57 11.93
N SER A 507 20.75 19.71 11.75
CA SER A 507 19.35 20.10 12.03
C SER A 507 18.99 19.91 13.51
N VAL A 508 18.76 21.02 14.20
CA VAL A 508 18.32 21.06 15.61
C VAL A 508 17.15 22.03 15.73
N ALA A 509 15.93 21.50 15.78
CA ALA A 509 14.72 22.33 15.84
C ALA A 509 13.95 22.21 17.16
N LEU A 510 14.01 21.04 17.80
CA LEU A 510 13.20 20.69 18.96
C LEU A 510 14.14 20.38 20.12
N LEU A 511 14.20 21.22 21.16
CA LEU A 511 14.98 20.91 22.37
C LEU A 511 14.24 19.98 23.32
N ASP A 512 12.92 20.10 23.36
CA ASP A 512 12.07 19.27 24.18
C ASP A 512 12.11 17.81 23.68
N ARG A 513 12.49 16.90 24.59
CA ARG A 513 12.68 15.49 24.25
C ARG A 513 11.36 14.78 23.95
N ALA A 514 10.26 15.15 24.62
CA ALA A 514 8.95 14.55 24.39
C ALA A 514 8.40 14.97 23.01
N VAL A 515 8.46 16.27 22.69
CA VAL A 515 8.04 16.80 21.38
C VAL A 515 8.90 16.22 20.27
N GLN A 516 10.22 16.17 20.46
CA GLN A 516 11.13 15.59 19.47
C GLN A 516 10.89 14.09 19.26
N ALA A 517 10.70 13.30 20.33
CA ALA A 517 10.43 11.87 20.22
C ALA A 517 9.09 11.58 19.53
N GLY A 518 8.08 12.44 19.73
CA GLY A 518 6.79 12.35 19.05
C GLY A 518 6.84 12.70 17.57
N LEU A 519 7.72 13.62 17.16
CA LEU A 519 7.81 14.13 15.78
C LEU A 519 8.90 13.48 14.91
N GLU A 520 10.02 13.08 15.50
CA GLU A 520 11.16 12.50 14.79
C GLU A 520 11.64 11.21 15.50
N PRO A 521 10.75 10.22 15.71
CA PRO A 521 11.09 8.99 16.44
C PRO A 521 12.23 8.28 15.71
N GLY A 522 13.31 7.90 16.40
CA GLY A 522 14.45 7.20 15.79
C GLY A 522 15.58 8.09 15.25
N THR A 523 15.50 9.42 15.42
CA THR A 523 16.65 10.32 15.25
C THR A 523 17.40 10.52 16.59
N PRO A 524 18.70 10.91 16.55
CA PRO A 524 19.44 11.26 17.77
C PRO A 524 18.77 12.36 18.58
N SER A 525 18.97 12.31 19.90
CA SER A 525 18.38 13.30 20.82
C SER A 525 18.88 14.72 20.52
N PRO A 526 18.11 15.76 20.89
CA PRO A 526 18.54 17.14 20.72
C PRO A 526 19.91 17.41 21.36
N ARG A 527 20.14 16.84 22.56
CA ARG A 527 21.44 16.90 23.25
C ARG A 527 22.56 16.25 22.42
N ALA A 528 22.34 15.06 21.88
CA ALA A 528 23.34 14.38 21.06
C ALA A 528 23.65 15.16 19.75
N ARG A 529 22.68 15.86 19.17
CA ARG A 529 22.89 16.73 18.01
C ARG A 529 23.67 17.99 18.38
N LEU A 530 23.41 18.60 19.52
CA LEU A 530 24.20 19.73 20.04
C LEU A 530 25.65 19.29 20.37
N ASP A 531 25.82 18.10 20.94
CA ASP A 531 27.16 17.53 21.16
C ASP A 531 27.91 17.29 19.84
N LEU A 532 27.20 16.94 18.76
CA LEU A 532 27.79 16.85 17.43
C LEU A 532 28.24 18.22 16.91
N VAL A 533 27.42 19.27 17.07
CA VAL A 533 27.81 20.65 16.71
C VAL A 533 29.11 21.03 17.40
N ARG A 534 29.20 20.78 18.71
CA ARG A 534 30.42 21.04 19.48
C ARG A 534 31.63 20.27 18.96
N ARG A 535 31.47 18.98 18.65
CA ARG A 535 32.56 18.19 18.08
C ARG A 535 33.02 18.70 16.71
N ILE A 536 32.11 19.19 15.88
CA ILE A 536 32.46 19.81 14.58
C ILE A 536 33.33 21.05 14.82
N THR A 537 32.93 21.90 15.75
CA THR A 537 33.65 23.16 16.03
C THR A 537 34.97 22.92 16.76
N ASP A 538 35.03 21.94 17.67
CA ASP A 538 36.25 21.48 18.33
C ASP A 538 37.27 20.94 17.31
N ALA A 539 36.80 20.43 16.16
CA ALA A 539 37.64 20.00 15.04
C ALA A 539 38.07 21.16 14.12
N GLY A 540 37.77 22.42 14.47
CA GLY A 540 38.15 23.62 13.73
C GLY A 540 37.27 23.91 12.50
N LEU A 541 36.12 23.25 12.37
CA LEU A 541 35.21 23.43 11.24
C LEU A 541 34.03 24.34 11.61
N ALA A 542 33.63 25.20 10.67
CA ALA A 542 32.40 25.98 10.82
C ALA A 542 31.16 25.07 10.75
N CYS A 543 30.20 25.28 11.65
CA CYS A 543 28.97 24.50 11.72
C CYS A 543 27.75 25.41 11.77
N GLY A 544 26.98 25.42 10.68
CA GLY A 544 25.65 25.98 10.69
C GLY A 544 24.66 25.05 11.40
N VAL A 545 23.66 25.62 12.08
CA VAL A 545 22.52 24.87 12.59
C VAL A 545 21.27 25.27 11.85
N MET A 546 20.56 24.27 11.32
CA MET A 546 19.27 24.47 10.69
C MET A 546 18.15 24.20 11.69
N VAL A 547 17.52 25.27 12.16
CA VAL A 547 16.32 25.22 12.99
C VAL A 547 15.12 25.07 12.06
N ALA A 548 14.90 23.82 11.64
CA ALA A 548 13.81 23.45 10.77
C ALA A 548 13.25 22.07 11.17
N PRO A 549 11.94 21.96 11.47
CA PRO A 549 10.94 23.04 11.43
C PRO A 549 10.80 23.80 12.76
N VAL A 550 10.64 25.13 12.71
CA VAL A 550 9.94 25.86 13.79
C VAL A 550 8.46 25.54 13.70
N LEU A 551 7.89 25.05 14.80
CA LEU A 551 6.49 24.70 14.92
C LEU A 551 5.70 25.92 15.40
N PRO A 552 4.79 26.49 14.57
CA PRO A 552 3.97 27.62 14.98
C PRO A 552 3.24 27.38 16.30
N LEU A 553 3.20 28.39 17.18
CA LEU A 553 2.51 28.35 18.47
C LEU A 553 2.98 27.26 19.45
N LEU A 554 4.09 26.59 19.15
CA LEU A 554 4.60 25.44 19.88
C LEU A 554 6.06 25.61 20.26
N THR A 555 6.87 26.05 19.30
CA THR A 555 8.32 26.26 19.50
C THR A 555 8.77 27.63 18.97
N ASP A 556 7.84 28.58 18.85
CA ASP A 556 8.06 29.86 18.20
C ASP A 556 7.94 31.06 19.14
N SER A 557 7.74 30.87 20.44
CA SER A 557 7.78 31.97 21.41
C SER A 557 9.21 32.54 21.53
N ASP A 558 9.30 33.82 21.92
CA ASP A 558 10.58 34.51 22.10
C ASP A 558 11.48 33.74 23.08
N ASP A 559 10.94 33.31 24.22
CA ASP A 559 11.68 32.53 25.23
C ASP A 559 12.16 31.17 24.69
N ALA A 560 11.31 30.46 23.94
CA ALA A 560 11.67 29.15 23.39
C ALA A 560 12.78 29.27 22.33
N LEU A 561 12.68 30.30 21.49
CA LEU A 561 13.69 30.59 20.47
C LEU A 561 14.99 31.11 21.09
N ASP A 562 14.92 31.99 22.08
CA ASP A 562 16.08 32.52 22.81
C ASP A 562 16.83 31.39 23.54
N ALA A 563 16.10 30.50 24.23
CA ALA A 563 16.68 29.33 24.87
C ALA A 563 17.30 28.36 23.86
N LEU A 564 16.65 28.13 22.71
CA LEU A 564 17.18 27.31 21.62
C LEU A 564 18.48 27.89 21.06
N PHE A 565 18.49 29.18 20.70
CA PHE A 565 19.65 29.86 20.15
C PHE A 565 20.80 29.94 21.16
N GLY A 566 20.51 30.17 22.44
CA GLY A 566 21.51 30.14 23.51
C GLY A 566 22.20 28.77 23.59
N ARG A 567 21.45 27.66 23.54
CA ARG A 567 22.05 26.32 23.54
C ARG A 567 22.82 26.00 22.25
N ILE A 568 22.32 26.46 21.10
CA ILE A 568 23.02 26.31 19.82
C ILE A 568 24.36 27.07 19.85
N ARG A 569 24.36 28.31 20.34
CA ARG A 569 25.57 29.11 20.47
C ARG A 569 26.55 28.52 21.48
N ALA A 570 26.06 28.03 22.62
CA ALA A 570 26.88 27.37 23.64
C ALA A 570 27.52 26.08 23.11
N ALA A 571 26.86 25.39 22.18
CA ALA A 571 27.42 24.24 21.47
C ALA A 571 28.47 24.62 20.41
N GLY A 572 28.73 25.92 20.17
CA GLY A 572 29.78 26.38 19.26
C GLY A 572 29.33 26.69 17.83
N ALA A 573 28.03 26.61 17.52
CA ALA A 573 27.54 26.88 16.17
C ALA A 573 27.99 28.25 15.64
N THR A 574 28.36 28.30 14.37
CA THR A 574 28.83 29.51 13.68
C THR A 574 27.72 30.29 13.00
N GLY A 575 26.52 29.71 12.92
CA GLY A 575 25.40 30.28 12.19
C GLY A 575 24.10 29.54 12.40
N VAL A 576 22.98 30.22 12.21
CA VAL A 576 21.65 29.59 12.26
C VAL A 576 20.81 29.98 11.05
N SER A 577 20.15 28.99 10.45
CA SER A 577 19.07 29.18 9.48
C SER A 577 17.77 28.70 10.08
N VAL A 578 16.72 29.53 10.03
CA VAL A 578 15.42 29.24 10.64
C VAL A 578 14.36 29.10 9.57
N LEU A 579 13.65 27.97 9.58
CA LEU A 579 12.55 27.70 8.66
C LEU A 579 11.31 27.30 9.45
N ALA A 580 10.21 27.99 9.20
CA ALA A 580 8.91 27.55 9.67
C ALA A 580 8.55 26.19 9.06
N LEU A 581 7.74 25.42 9.78
CA LEU A 581 7.19 24.16 9.31
C LEU A 581 6.57 24.30 7.91
N HIS A 582 6.90 23.34 7.05
CA HIS A 582 6.36 23.22 5.71
C HIS A 582 5.60 21.89 5.59
N LEU A 583 4.32 21.95 5.23
CA LEU A 583 3.40 20.81 5.25
C LEU A 583 2.95 20.43 3.84
N ARG A 584 3.81 19.70 3.11
CA ARG A 584 3.44 19.09 1.82
C ARG A 584 2.35 18.03 2.00
N PRO A 585 1.53 17.75 0.96
CA PRO A 585 0.64 16.58 0.97
C PRO A 585 1.41 15.31 1.37
N GLY A 586 0.77 14.44 2.15
CA GLY A 586 1.37 13.30 2.85
C GLY A 586 1.91 13.67 4.24
N ALA A 587 2.89 14.58 4.30
CA ALA A 587 3.48 15.04 5.56
C ALA A 587 2.50 15.89 6.39
N ARG A 588 1.62 16.63 5.70
CA ARG A 588 0.57 17.43 6.30
C ARG A 588 -0.33 16.57 7.17
N GLU A 589 -0.88 15.49 6.62
CA GLU A 589 -1.84 14.61 7.26
C GLU A 589 -1.23 13.91 8.47
N TRP A 590 0.02 13.48 8.36
CA TRP A 590 0.77 12.89 9.47
C TRP A 590 1.00 13.90 10.61
N PHE A 591 1.53 15.08 10.29
CA PHE A 591 1.75 16.13 11.29
C PHE A 591 0.41 16.63 11.86
N LEU A 592 -0.64 16.67 11.04
CA LEU A 592 -1.98 17.04 11.46
C LEU A 592 -2.44 16.09 12.56
N ALA A 593 -2.34 14.78 12.30
CA ALA A 593 -2.71 13.70 13.20
C ALA A 593 -1.91 13.70 14.51
N TRP A 594 -0.61 13.98 14.44
CA TRP A 594 0.23 14.17 15.64
C TRP A 594 -0.24 15.38 16.44
N LEU A 595 -0.38 16.55 15.80
CA LEU A 595 -0.70 17.81 16.47
C LEU A 595 -2.01 17.73 17.25
N SER A 596 -2.96 16.94 16.79
CA SER A 596 -4.26 16.81 17.45
C SER A 596 -4.28 15.91 18.66
N ARG A 597 -3.44 14.88 18.64
CA ARG A 597 -3.31 13.97 19.76
C ARG A 597 -2.55 14.65 20.88
N GLU A 598 -1.45 15.34 20.54
CA GLU A 598 -0.56 15.94 21.53
C GLU A 598 -0.95 17.40 21.88
N HIS A 599 -1.49 18.17 20.93
CA HIS A 599 -1.78 19.61 21.08
C HIS A 599 -3.13 20.01 20.43
N PRO A 600 -4.26 19.43 20.88
CA PRO A 600 -5.58 19.63 20.25
C PRO A 600 -6.02 21.10 20.14
N GLY A 601 -5.62 21.97 21.07
CA GLY A 601 -5.94 23.41 21.00
C GLY A 601 -5.27 24.14 19.82
N LEU A 602 -4.21 23.58 19.26
CA LEU A 602 -3.45 24.20 18.16
C LEU A 602 -3.96 23.82 16.79
N VAL A 603 -4.79 22.79 16.68
CA VAL A 603 -5.42 22.29 15.45
C VAL A 603 -5.88 23.40 14.52
N GLU A 604 -6.74 24.26 15.06
CA GLU A 604 -7.57 25.21 14.34
C GLU A 604 -6.75 26.46 13.99
N PRO A 605 -5.95 27.02 14.92
CA PRO A 605 -4.90 27.97 14.56
C PRO A 605 -4.04 27.48 13.39
N TYR A 606 -3.61 26.23 13.43
CA TYR A 606 -2.82 25.64 12.39
C TYR A 606 -3.61 25.31 11.10
N ALA A 607 -4.93 25.12 11.15
CA ALA A 607 -5.75 25.00 9.95
C ALA A 607 -5.78 26.34 9.20
N ARG A 608 -5.92 27.44 9.95
CA ARG A 608 -5.87 28.81 9.40
C ARG A 608 -4.51 29.16 8.81
N LEU A 609 -3.43 28.88 9.55
CA LEU A 609 -2.05 29.16 9.12
C LEU A 609 -1.67 28.46 7.80
N TYR A 610 -2.25 27.29 7.50
CA TYR A 610 -1.97 26.49 6.30
C TYR A 610 -3.16 26.40 5.34
N ARG A 611 -4.10 27.36 5.40
CA ARG A 611 -5.31 27.35 4.55
C ARG A 611 -5.00 27.49 3.06
N ARG A 612 -3.90 28.18 2.71
CA ARG A 612 -3.52 28.52 1.32
C ARG A 612 -2.56 27.51 0.67
N GLY A 613 -2.21 26.42 1.35
CA GLY A 613 -1.32 25.39 0.82
C GLY A 613 -0.30 24.87 1.84
N SER A 614 0.84 24.40 1.34
CA SER A 614 1.87 23.74 2.15
C SER A 614 2.77 24.69 2.93
N TYR A 615 2.87 25.94 2.51
CA TYR A 615 3.58 26.97 3.26
C TYR A 615 2.65 27.61 4.28
N VAL A 616 3.19 27.83 5.49
CA VAL A 616 2.55 28.68 6.50
C VAL A 616 2.31 30.07 5.91
N ASP A 617 1.24 30.76 6.32
CA ASP A 617 0.86 32.03 5.71
C ASP A 617 1.97 33.11 5.75
N ALA A 618 1.91 34.04 4.81
CA ALA A 618 2.95 35.05 4.62
C ALA A 618 3.07 36.04 5.80
N ALA A 619 1.98 36.28 6.54
CA ALA A 619 2.01 37.17 7.69
C ALA A 619 2.79 36.51 8.85
N TYR A 620 2.53 35.24 9.10
CA TYR A 620 3.28 34.45 10.08
C TYR A 620 4.77 34.39 9.73
N ARG A 621 5.14 34.14 8.47
CA ARG A 621 6.56 34.11 8.06
C ARG A 621 7.27 35.44 8.33
N ARG A 622 6.63 36.58 8.03
CA ARG A 622 7.18 37.90 8.33
C ARG A 622 7.31 38.13 9.85
N GLY A 623 6.29 37.74 10.61
CA GLY A 623 6.31 37.83 12.07
C GLY A 623 7.43 36.99 12.69
N LEU A 624 7.59 35.74 12.25
CA LEU A 624 8.67 34.87 12.70
C LEU A 624 10.05 35.46 12.35
N ALA A 625 10.23 35.99 11.14
CA ALA A 625 11.49 36.64 10.75
C ALA A 625 11.81 37.85 11.64
N ALA A 626 10.82 38.71 11.92
CA ALA A 626 10.98 39.87 12.79
C ALA A 626 11.32 39.47 14.24
N ARG A 627 10.74 38.37 14.73
CA ARG A 627 11.02 37.79 16.06
C ARG A 627 12.43 37.20 16.15
N VAL A 628 12.84 36.45 15.13
CA VAL A 628 14.12 35.70 15.12
C VAL A 628 15.32 36.63 14.94
N ALA A 629 15.22 37.66 14.09
CA ALA A 629 16.34 38.54 13.76
C ALA A 629 17.07 39.17 14.97
N PRO A 630 16.39 39.79 15.97
CA PRO A 630 17.07 40.33 17.15
C PRO A 630 17.70 39.23 18.02
N LEU A 631 17.06 38.07 18.15
CA LEU A 631 17.59 36.96 18.93
C LEU A 631 18.87 36.38 18.30
N LEU A 632 18.91 36.23 16.97
CA LEU A 632 20.12 35.80 16.27
C LEU A 632 21.27 36.80 16.47
N ARG A 633 21.00 38.12 16.44
CA ARG A 633 22.01 39.15 16.75
C ARG A 633 22.50 39.03 18.18
N ARG A 634 21.59 38.87 19.15
CA ARG A 634 21.91 38.74 20.58
C ARG A 634 22.86 37.56 20.86
N HIS A 635 22.65 36.43 20.18
CA HIS A 635 23.48 35.23 20.35
C HIS A 635 24.68 35.15 19.38
N GLY A 636 24.88 36.16 18.52
CA GLY A 636 25.97 36.18 17.54
C GLY A 636 25.89 35.11 16.45
N LEU A 637 24.67 34.70 16.08
CA LEU A 637 24.40 33.59 15.14
C LEU A 637 23.96 34.07 13.74
N THR A 638 24.27 35.32 13.39
CA THR A 638 23.85 35.96 12.13
C THR A 638 24.62 35.53 10.89
N ALA A 639 25.78 34.88 11.06
CA ALA A 639 26.58 34.43 9.93
C ALA A 639 25.92 33.19 9.29
N SER A 640 25.50 33.28 8.03
CA SER A 640 25.04 32.11 7.25
C SER A 640 26.23 31.30 6.74
N THR A 641 27.06 30.79 7.64
CA THR A 641 28.22 29.96 7.29
C THR A 641 27.81 28.50 7.39
N GLY A 642 27.62 27.82 6.25
CA GLY A 642 27.46 26.35 6.27
C GLY A 642 26.80 25.68 5.07
N VAL A 643 26.04 26.39 4.23
CA VAL A 643 25.49 25.84 2.98
C VAL A 643 25.75 26.87 1.89
N VAL A 644 26.88 26.74 1.20
CA VAL A 644 27.31 27.45 -0.01
C VAL A 644 26.57 28.77 -0.29
N ARG A 645 27.23 29.91 -0.02
CA ARG A 645 26.81 31.20 -0.59
C ARG A 645 27.07 31.19 -2.11
N ALA A 646 26.01 31.07 -2.90
CA ALA A 646 25.94 31.57 -4.28
C ALA A 646 24.47 31.67 -4.72
N GLY A 647 23.80 32.81 -4.49
CA GLY A 647 22.43 33.10 -4.97
C GLY A 647 21.72 34.16 -4.11
N PRO A 648 20.80 34.97 -4.68
CA PRO A 648 20.42 36.27 -4.12
C PRO A 648 19.51 36.19 -2.89
N ASP A 649 19.34 37.36 -2.24
CA ASP A 649 18.65 37.62 -0.98
C ASP A 649 17.28 36.89 -0.87
N PRO A 650 16.99 36.21 0.27
CA PRO A 650 15.68 35.63 0.59
C PRO A 650 14.46 36.54 0.37
N SER A 651 14.66 37.86 0.32
CA SER A 651 13.62 38.84 0.01
C SER A 651 13.11 38.77 -1.45
N GLU A 652 13.89 38.25 -2.40
CA GLU A 652 13.51 38.09 -3.82
C GLU A 652 12.66 36.84 -4.10
N LEU A 653 12.86 35.76 -3.32
CA LEU A 653 12.12 34.49 -3.42
C LEU A 653 10.62 34.64 -3.16
N ALA A 654 10.22 35.68 -2.43
CA ALA A 654 8.81 35.95 -2.13
C ALA A 654 8.03 36.52 -3.33
N ARG A 655 8.71 37.04 -4.36
CA ARG A 655 8.06 37.72 -5.50
C ARG A 655 7.75 36.80 -6.68
N SER A 656 8.39 35.64 -6.78
CA SER A 656 8.27 34.74 -7.96
C SER A 656 7.29 33.57 -7.79
N ALA A 657 6.62 33.46 -6.64
CA ALA A 657 5.70 32.34 -6.33
C ALA A 657 4.25 32.55 -6.83
N VAL A 658 4.09 33.10 -8.04
CA VAL A 658 2.78 33.21 -8.70
C VAL A 658 2.88 32.44 -10.02
N HIS A 659 2.19 31.28 -10.05
CA HIS A 659 2.18 30.24 -11.10
C HIS A 659 3.31 29.20 -11.03
N ALA A 660 2.98 28.02 -10.49
CA ALA A 660 3.69 26.77 -10.75
C ALA A 660 2.66 25.72 -11.22
N PRO A 661 2.74 25.21 -12.46
CA PRO A 661 2.05 23.98 -12.87
C PRO A 661 2.76 22.74 -12.31
N GLU A 662 2.12 21.58 -12.47
CA GLU A 662 2.49 20.27 -11.92
C GLU A 662 3.98 19.92 -12.05
N ALA A 663 4.52 19.38 -10.95
CA ALA A 663 5.89 18.91 -10.86
C ALA A 663 6.09 17.62 -11.67
N GLU A 664 6.53 17.76 -12.91
CA GLU A 664 7.17 16.68 -13.67
C GLU A 664 8.67 16.64 -13.28
N GLN A 665 9.13 15.59 -12.57
CA GLN A 665 10.56 15.41 -12.34
C GLN A 665 11.02 13.95 -12.43
N LEU A 666 11.67 13.69 -13.56
CA LEU A 666 12.89 12.92 -13.83
C LEU A 666 12.86 11.39 -13.79
N SER A 667 13.13 10.89 -14.99
CA SER A 667 13.46 9.53 -15.29
C SER A 667 14.87 9.11 -14.89
N LEU A 668 15.02 7.93 -14.27
CA LEU A 668 16.14 7.03 -14.57
C LEU A 668 16.07 6.59 -16.02
N LEU A 669 16.68 7.42 -16.85
CA LEU A 669 17.47 6.94 -17.98
C LEU A 669 18.95 7.04 -17.59
#